data_AF-A0A8X8YQB4-F1
#
_entry.id   AF-A0A8X8YQB4-F1
#
_cell.length_a   1.000
_cell.length_b   1.000
_cell.length_c   1.000
_cell.angle_alpha   90.00
_cell.angle_beta   90.00
_cell.angle_gamma   90.00
#
_symmetry.space_group_name_H-M   'P 1'
#
loop_
_entity.id
_entity.type
_entity.pdbx_description
1 polymer ?
#
loop_
_entity_poly.entity_id
_entity_poly.type
_entity_poly.pdbx_seq_one_letter_code
_entity_poly.pdbx_strand_id
1 'polypeptide(L)'
;MEHEVMNEDDGDSYELSNQIEEDGDENMEDEEDLFGADKHACEELMKNGPQSGLEFESRERIFATYQAFAKVKGFSIITRTARSDKYLLLSCGRARKPNAKKYTKKINCPTRLNAIKQDNGNWKISTFCNEHNHDLEPQLSEFMPAHRHLTTHLKVLLEAYDRAGSRLCKSVRTMEVLAGGPSNLGASTRDCRNHVDKMRRLRLGDGDANAIQKMFKRLQQNDRDFFYLIDIGDDSRLRHVMWIHPRSRAAYQDFHDVVSFDTTYLVNQYNMPFGTVVGVNHHHHSILLGCCLLSDERAESFKWFFSNWLDAMGGVQPTAILSDQVESITIALREVLPDSIHRFCLWHIVSKSSKKFRDSSSMDRYDITETRTSSKYPSPNELHFMVEHRPVGGYFDCNCKKFENKGIFFALPEIETIKINQNRRSAAAIKPTMTIALCFTPSFCLQKQFITPKPPLHSYTNPITICATRSRYSITLSTRCSVNQNPESFAALDKPRLEEWLSAAASLYPVYVTVGGVLAFIRPSTFSFFVNMAPNSYSFTLGLIMLSMGITLEFKELIDLFRQRPLSILYGCAAQYTIMPSFGWIVSKLLGLSPSLTVGLILLSCCPGGTASNVVTLLARGDVPLSIVMTVCTTLGAVILTPLLTKILAGTFVPVNAASLSMSTLQVVVAPILLGLYLQSKFPEVVKLLTPFSPLVAVIASSLLASSVFSENVIRLKSSFAASSSSASSLIDSAQSMLSSELGAVVLSVILLHLAGFFVGYLSAALGGFKEPQRRAISIEVGMQNSSLGVVLATSHFALPLVALPSAMSAVLMNIMGSSLGFFWRYIDPSNQKDDLEVAEE
;
A
#
# COMPACT_ATOMS: atom_id res chain seq x y z
N MET A 1 -50.51 -43.47 -15.04
CA MET A 1 -49.30 -44.31 -14.94
C MET A 1 -48.19 -43.51 -15.61
N GLU A 2 -47.20 -42.99 -14.89
CA GLU A 2 -46.94 -43.08 -13.44
C GLU A 2 -46.53 -41.70 -12.88
N HIS A 3 -46.34 -41.60 -11.55
CA HIS A 3 -45.75 -40.41 -10.93
C HIS A 3 -44.23 -40.53 -10.95
N GLU A 4 -43.52 -39.54 -11.50
CA GLU A 4 -42.13 -39.29 -11.10
C GLU A 4 -42.09 -38.14 -10.09
N VAL A 5 -41.83 -38.49 -8.83
CA VAL A 5 -41.41 -37.55 -7.79
C VAL A 5 -39.88 -37.51 -7.85
N MET A 6 -39.31 -36.36 -8.20
CA MET A 6 -37.89 -36.10 -7.94
C MET A 6 -37.74 -35.35 -6.63
N ASN A 7 -36.92 -35.92 -5.74
CA ASN A 7 -36.73 -35.45 -4.36
C ASN A 7 -35.80 -34.23 -4.28
N GLU A 8 -35.90 -33.46 -3.19
CA GLU A 8 -34.78 -32.64 -2.73
C GLU A 8 -33.71 -33.56 -2.13
N ASP A 9 -32.48 -33.57 -2.65
CA ASP A 9 -31.27 -33.29 -1.86
C ASP A 9 -29.99 -33.16 -2.72
N ASP A 10 -28.92 -32.64 -2.10
CA ASP A 10 -27.51 -32.54 -2.52
C ASP A 10 -27.11 -31.69 -3.75
N GLY A 11 -26.00 -30.93 -3.60
CA GLY A 11 -25.15 -30.51 -4.73
C GLY A 11 -24.93 -29.01 -5.02
N ASP A 12 -25.47 -28.09 -4.23
CA ASP A 12 -25.49 -26.62 -4.52
C ASP A 12 -24.09 -25.94 -4.57
N SER A 13 -23.40 -26.08 -5.70
CA SER A 13 -22.17 -25.37 -6.08
C SER A 13 -22.46 -24.38 -7.22
N TYR A 14 -22.96 -23.19 -6.87
CA TYR A 14 -23.21 -22.11 -7.83
C TYR A 14 -22.30 -20.91 -7.59
N GLU A 15 -21.59 -20.47 -8.62
CA GLU A 15 -20.73 -19.31 -8.58
C GLU A 15 -21.52 -18.00 -8.41
N LEU A 16 -20.87 -16.98 -7.84
CA LEU A 16 -21.51 -15.74 -7.41
C LEU A 16 -21.30 -14.60 -8.42
N SER A 17 -22.01 -14.64 -9.54
CA SER A 17 -22.23 -13.43 -10.35
C SER A 17 -23.22 -12.51 -9.62
N ASN A 18 -22.69 -11.49 -8.93
CA ASN A 18 -23.46 -10.29 -8.58
C ASN A 18 -23.52 -9.30 -9.77
N GLN A 19 -23.47 -9.82 -11.00
CA GLN A 19 -23.80 -9.07 -12.19
C GLN A 19 -25.31 -8.95 -12.26
N ILE A 20 -25.81 -7.77 -11.89
CA ILE A 20 -26.90 -7.20 -12.67
C ILE A 20 -26.25 -6.92 -14.03
N GLU A 21 -26.77 -7.54 -15.09
CA GLU A 21 -26.38 -7.26 -16.46
C GLU A 21 -26.86 -5.83 -16.78
N GLU A 22 -26.00 -4.83 -16.59
CA GLU A 22 -26.27 -3.42 -16.96
C GLU A 22 -26.15 -3.19 -18.49
N ASP A 23 -26.05 -4.27 -19.27
CA ASP A 23 -25.95 -4.27 -20.74
C ASP A 23 -27.32 -4.14 -21.44
N GLY A 24 -28.36 -3.73 -20.70
CA GLY A 24 -29.72 -3.46 -21.17
C GLY A 24 -30.16 -2.00 -20.96
N ASP A 25 -29.22 -1.06 -20.84
CA ASP A 25 -29.48 0.38 -20.61
C ASP A 25 -29.73 1.18 -21.92
N GLU A 26 -30.13 0.49 -23.00
CA GLU A 26 -30.65 1.11 -24.22
C GLU A 26 -32.18 1.13 -24.20
N ASN A 27 -32.76 2.34 -24.18
CA ASN A 27 -34.17 2.64 -24.44
C ASN A 27 -35.20 1.97 -23.50
N MET A 28 -35.17 2.36 -22.22
CA MET A 28 -36.35 2.32 -21.34
C MET A 28 -36.79 3.76 -21.00
N GLU A 29 -37.15 4.51 -22.03
CA GLU A 29 -37.91 5.76 -21.88
C GLU A 29 -39.42 5.44 -22.04
N ASP A 30 -40.27 6.37 -21.59
CA ASP A 30 -41.75 6.30 -21.69
C ASP A 30 -42.48 5.17 -20.91
N GLU A 31 -42.48 5.25 -19.57
CA GLU A 31 -43.48 4.53 -18.73
C GLU A 31 -44.94 4.93 -19.08
N GLU A 32 -45.17 6.12 -19.66
CA GLU A 32 -46.51 6.66 -19.92
C GLU A 32 -47.20 6.05 -21.17
N ASP A 33 -46.46 5.68 -22.22
CA ASP A 33 -47.04 5.14 -23.47
C ASP A 33 -47.22 3.61 -23.43
N LEU A 34 -46.86 2.98 -22.29
CA LEU A 34 -46.80 1.53 -22.16
C LEU A 34 -48.17 0.83 -22.17
N PHE A 35 -49.27 1.55 -21.92
CA PHE A 35 -50.61 0.96 -21.69
C PHE A 35 -51.73 1.62 -22.51
N GLY A 36 -51.76 1.33 -23.81
CA GLY A 36 -52.83 1.75 -24.71
C GLY A 36 -54.22 1.15 -24.38
N ALA A 37 -55.24 2.01 -24.45
CA ALA A 37 -56.66 1.71 -24.69
C ALA A 37 -57.54 1.01 -23.64
N ASP A 38 -57.05 0.36 -22.57
CA ASP A 38 -57.95 -0.09 -21.47
C ASP A 38 -57.37 0.10 -20.06
N LYS A 39 -57.96 1.04 -19.31
CA LYS A 39 -57.62 1.30 -17.90
C LYS A 39 -58.13 0.22 -16.94
N HIS A 40 -59.24 -0.46 -17.25
CA HIS A 40 -59.83 -1.46 -16.36
C HIS A 40 -58.94 -2.72 -16.28
N ALA A 41 -58.53 -3.26 -17.43
CA ALA A 41 -57.57 -4.35 -17.49
C ALA A 41 -56.23 -4.03 -16.78
N CYS A 42 -55.75 -2.79 -16.88
CA CYS A 42 -54.53 -2.35 -16.20
C CYS A 42 -54.69 -2.33 -14.67
N GLU A 43 -55.77 -1.77 -14.14
CA GLU A 43 -56.05 -1.81 -12.70
C GLU A 43 -56.20 -3.25 -12.19
N GLU A 44 -56.83 -4.13 -12.96
CA GLU A 44 -57.02 -5.52 -12.56
C GLU A 44 -55.70 -6.31 -12.56
N LEU A 45 -54.83 -6.11 -13.56
CA LEU A 45 -53.47 -6.65 -13.57
C LEU A 45 -52.62 -6.16 -12.39
N MET A 46 -52.72 -4.88 -12.02
CA MET A 46 -52.01 -4.35 -10.85
C MET A 46 -52.57 -4.86 -9.51
N LYS A 47 -53.88 -5.15 -9.44
CA LYS A 47 -54.53 -5.69 -8.24
C LYS A 47 -54.31 -7.19 -8.06
N ASN A 48 -54.41 -7.98 -9.13
CA ASN A 48 -54.47 -9.45 -9.08
C ASN A 48 -53.16 -10.13 -9.54
N GLY A 49 -52.34 -9.43 -10.34
CA GLY A 49 -51.10 -9.95 -10.92
C GLY A 49 -51.31 -10.66 -12.26
N PRO A 50 -50.22 -10.93 -13.00
CA PRO A 50 -50.31 -11.52 -14.33
C PRO A 50 -50.66 -13.01 -14.23
N GLN A 51 -51.78 -13.40 -14.83
CA GLN A 51 -52.30 -14.77 -14.78
C GLN A 51 -51.44 -15.77 -15.57
N SER A 52 -51.39 -17.01 -15.09
CA SER A 52 -50.79 -18.14 -15.83
C SER A 52 -51.49 -18.31 -17.18
N GLY A 53 -50.69 -18.42 -18.24
CA GLY A 53 -51.19 -18.56 -19.62
C GLY A 53 -51.10 -17.28 -20.48
N LEU A 54 -50.89 -16.11 -19.87
CA LEU A 54 -50.63 -14.86 -20.61
C LEU A 54 -49.34 -14.95 -21.44
N GLU A 55 -49.33 -14.27 -22.58
CA GLU A 55 -48.22 -14.21 -23.53
C GLU A 55 -47.77 -12.76 -23.78
N PHE A 56 -46.47 -12.58 -23.98
CA PHE A 56 -45.82 -11.29 -24.13
C PHE A 56 -44.76 -11.35 -25.24
N GLU A 57 -44.60 -10.27 -25.98
CA GLU A 57 -43.67 -10.17 -27.12
C GLU A 57 -42.19 -10.20 -26.69
N SER A 58 -41.88 -9.75 -25.47
CA SER A 58 -40.49 -9.60 -24.99
C SER A 58 -40.31 -9.98 -23.51
N ARG A 59 -39.06 -10.29 -23.13
CA ARG A 59 -38.65 -10.62 -21.75
C ARG A 59 -38.73 -9.40 -20.83
N GLU A 60 -38.41 -8.24 -21.38
CA GLU A 60 -38.41 -6.91 -20.78
C GLU A 60 -39.85 -6.49 -20.44
N ARG A 61 -40.80 -6.77 -21.35
CA ARG A 61 -42.23 -6.52 -21.14
C ARG A 61 -42.81 -7.34 -19.98
N ILE A 62 -42.40 -8.60 -19.82
CA ILE A 62 -42.75 -9.40 -18.63
C ILE A 62 -42.13 -8.80 -17.37
N PHE A 63 -40.85 -8.44 -17.42
CA PHE A 63 -40.15 -7.85 -16.28
C PHE A 63 -40.83 -6.58 -15.79
N ALA A 64 -41.08 -5.60 -16.68
CA ALA A 64 -41.77 -4.36 -16.35
C ALA A 64 -43.19 -4.59 -15.80
N THR A 65 -43.97 -5.50 -16.41
CA THR A 65 -45.32 -5.83 -15.93
C THR A 65 -45.29 -6.43 -14.51
N TYR A 66 -44.34 -7.32 -14.23
CA TYR A 66 -44.17 -7.90 -12.90
C TYR A 66 -43.59 -6.89 -11.89
N GLN A 67 -42.73 -5.98 -12.34
CA GLN A 67 -42.15 -4.87 -11.56
C GLN A 67 -43.21 -3.88 -11.10
N ALA A 68 -44.11 -3.45 -11.99
CA ALA A 68 -45.26 -2.61 -11.64
C ALA A 68 -46.16 -3.28 -10.59
N PHE A 69 -46.51 -4.56 -10.79
CA PHE A 69 -47.25 -5.35 -9.80
C PHE A 69 -46.54 -5.43 -8.44
N ALA A 70 -45.24 -5.72 -8.43
CA ALA A 70 -44.46 -5.82 -7.20
C ALA A 70 -44.25 -4.46 -6.49
N LYS A 71 -44.20 -3.35 -7.23
CA LYS A 71 -44.16 -1.96 -6.73
C LYS A 71 -45.48 -1.61 -6.03
N VAL A 72 -46.62 -1.95 -6.62
CA VAL A 72 -47.96 -1.77 -6.03
C VAL A 72 -48.15 -2.67 -4.80
N LYS A 73 -47.70 -3.94 -4.85
CA LYS A 73 -47.84 -4.89 -3.73
C LYS A 73 -46.85 -4.68 -2.60
N GLY A 74 -45.71 -4.03 -2.82
CA GLY A 74 -44.73 -3.76 -1.76
C GLY A 74 -43.69 -4.86 -1.54
N PHE A 75 -43.16 -5.45 -2.61
CA PHE A 75 -42.00 -6.36 -2.54
C PHE A 75 -40.96 -6.09 -3.64
N SER A 76 -39.70 -6.45 -3.37
CA SER A 76 -38.60 -6.39 -4.34
C SER A 76 -38.54 -7.67 -5.17
N ILE A 77 -38.17 -7.57 -6.44
CA ILE A 77 -37.93 -8.73 -7.32
C ILE A 77 -36.44 -9.13 -7.30
N ILE A 78 -36.16 -10.41 -7.56
CA ILE A 78 -34.86 -10.95 -7.98
C ILE A 78 -35.12 -11.91 -9.14
N THR A 79 -34.49 -11.65 -10.29
CA THR A 79 -34.36 -12.61 -11.40
C THR A 79 -33.41 -13.75 -10.99
N ARG A 80 -33.78 -14.99 -11.30
CA ARG A 80 -32.86 -16.14 -11.25
C ARG A 80 -32.45 -16.50 -12.67
N THR A 81 -31.14 -16.48 -12.93
CA THR A 81 -30.55 -16.95 -14.19
C THR A 81 -30.82 -18.44 -14.38
N ALA A 82 -31.47 -18.80 -15.48
CA ALA A 82 -31.57 -20.19 -15.94
C ALA A 82 -30.31 -20.57 -16.74
N ARG A 83 -30.00 -21.87 -16.84
CA ARG A 83 -28.92 -22.39 -17.71
C ARG A 83 -29.26 -22.33 -19.22
N SER A 84 -30.38 -21.71 -19.60
CA SER A 84 -30.87 -21.63 -20.98
C SER A 84 -31.79 -20.42 -21.15
N ASP A 85 -31.61 -19.67 -22.24
CA ASP A 85 -32.42 -18.49 -22.61
C ASP A 85 -33.89 -18.82 -22.94
N LYS A 86 -34.30 -20.09 -22.88
CA LYS A 86 -35.72 -20.47 -22.99
C LYS A 86 -36.55 -20.23 -21.71
N TYR A 87 -35.93 -19.92 -20.57
CA TYR A 87 -36.62 -19.85 -19.27
C TYR A 87 -36.32 -18.56 -18.48
N LEU A 88 -37.38 -17.93 -17.96
CA LEU A 88 -37.32 -16.76 -17.10
C LEU A 88 -37.98 -17.07 -15.75
N LEU A 89 -37.27 -16.81 -14.66
CA LEU A 89 -37.77 -16.98 -13.29
C LEU A 89 -37.58 -15.69 -12.49
N LEU A 90 -38.68 -15.00 -12.23
CA LEU A 90 -38.74 -13.83 -11.36
C LEU A 90 -39.26 -14.26 -9.98
N SER A 91 -38.64 -13.78 -8.90
CA SER A 91 -38.94 -14.22 -7.53
C SER A 91 -38.88 -13.08 -6.52
N CYS A 92 -39.57 -13.22 -5.38
CA CYS A 92 -39.45 -12.23 -4.29
C CYS A 92 -38.00 -12.13 -3.78
N GLY A 93 -37.55 -10.93 -3.40
CA GLY A 93 -36.22 -10.70 -2.84
C GLY A 93 -35.92 -11.47 -1.55
N ARG A 94 -36.96 -11.99 -0.88
CA ARG A 94 -36.87 -12.86 0.31
C ARG A 94 -36.89 -14.37 -0.01
N ALA A 95 -36.99 -14.76 -1.30
CA ALA A 95 -37.21 -16.13 -1.80
C ALA A 95 -35.97 -17.05 -1.86
N ARG A 96 -34.92 -16.80 -1.07
CA ARG A 96 -33.81 -17.75 -0.88
C ARG A 96 -33.86 -18.29 0.56
N LYS A 97 -33.39 -19.53 0.79
CA LYS A 97 -33.20 -20.10 2.14
C LYS A 97 -32.26 -19.17 2.97
N PRO A 98 -32.50 -18.95 4.29
CA PRO A 98 -31.60 -18.16 5.15
C PRO A 98 -30.21 -18.78 5.23
N ASN A 99 -29.16 -17.97 5.35
CA ASN A 99 -27.80 -18.46 5.59
C ASN A 99 -27.45 -18.34 7.08
N ALA A 100 -27.35 -19.46 7.80
CA ALA A 100 -27.11 -19.48 9.24
C ALA A 100 -25.82 -18.75 9.69
N LYS A 101 -24.84 -18.56 8.81
CA LYS A 101 -23.58 -17.84 9.12
C LYS A 101 -23.68 -16.31 8.95
N LYS A 102 -24.80 -15.75 8.45
CA LYS A 102 -24.97 -14.30 8.22
C LYS A 102 -26.42 -13.85 8.44
N TYR A 103 -26.62 -12.78 9.24
CA TYR A 103 -27.91 -12.12 9.37
C TYR A 103 -28.41 -11.62 8.00
N THR A 104 -29.52 -12.19 7.51
CA THR A 104 -30.03 -11.93 6.14
C THR A 104 -31.55 -11.83 6.12
N LYS A 105 -32.11 -10.92 5.30
CA LYS A 105 -33.57 -10.78 5.07
C LYS A 105 -34.17 -11.91 4.20
N LYS A 106 -33.59 -13.10 4.25
CA LYS A 106 -33.91 -14.27 3.38
C LYS A 106 -34.69 -15.30 4.20
N ILE A 107 -35.89 -15.65 3.75
CA ILE A 107 -36.85 -16.46 4.54
C ILE A 107 -37.63 -17.45 3.66
N ASN A 108 -37.07 -17.84 2.50
CA ASN A 108 -37.65 -18.84 1.60
C ASN A 108 -39.11 -18.54 1.15
N CYS A 109 -39.43 -17.26 0.91
CA CYS A 109 -40.74 -16.83 0.38
C CYS A 109 -41.07 -17.54 -0.95
N PRO A 110 -42.29 -18.13 -1.12
CA PRO A 110 -42.61 -18.91 -2.30
C PRO A 110 -43.04 -18.09 -3.54
N THR A 111 -43.39 -16.80 -3.38
CA THR A 111 -43.76 -15.89 -4.49
C THR A 111 -42.77 -15.94 -5.66
N ARG A 112 -43.28 -16.36 -6.83
CA ARG A 112 -42.52 -16.51 -8.08
C ARG A 112 -43.41 -16.41 -9.33
N LEU A 113 -42.79 -15.99 -10.42
CA LEU A 113 -43.33 -16.02 -11.78
C LEU A 113 -42.35 -16.80 -12.67
N ASN A 114 -42.84 -17.88 -13.27
CA ASN A 114 -42.16 -18.67 -14.29
C ASN A 114 -42.70 -18.29 -15.68
N ALA A 115 -41.81 -17.97 -16.62
CA ALA A 115 -42.16 -17.80 -18.03
C ALA A 115 -41.22 -18.60 -18.95
N ILE A 116 -41.75 -19.03 -20.10
CA ILE A 116 -41.07 -19.89 -21.07
C ILE A 116 -41.16 -19.24 -22.45
N LYS A 117 -40.04 -19.18 -23.16
CA LYS A 117 -39.93 -18.69 -24.54
C LYS A 117 -40.48 -19.76 -25.50
N GLN A 118 -41.54 -19.42 -26.24
CA GLN A 118 -42.11 -20.25 -27.29
C GLN A 118 -41.27 -20.17 -28.58
N ASP A 119 -41.50 -21.12 -29.49
CA ASP A 119 -40.78 -21.19 -30.76
C ASP A 119 -41.23 -20.11 -31.78
N ASN A 120 -42.31 -19.36 -31.49
CA ASN A 120 -42.69 -18.13 -32.21
C ASN A 120 -41.94 -16.87 -31.71
N GLY A 121 -41.11 -16.98 -30.66
CA GLY A 121 -40.37 -15.88 -30.04
C GLY A 121 -41.04 -15.28 -28.79
N ASN A 122 -42.36 -15.40 -28.64
CA ASN A 122 -43.12 -14.86 -27.52
C ASN A 122 -42.81 -15.61 -26.21
N TRP A 123 -43.02 -14.93 -25.08
CA TRP A 123 -42.87 -15.50 -23.75
C TRP A 123 -44.22 -15.76 -23.09
N LYS A 124 -44.49 -17.02 -22.71
CA LYS A 124 -45.72 -17.42 -22.00
C LYS A 124 -45.45 -17.62 -20.51
N ILE A 125 -46.29 -17.06 -19.64
CA ILE A 125 -46.25 -17.33 -18.20
C ILE A 125 -46.77 -18.75 -17.96
N SER A 126 -45.91 -19.65 -17.47
CA SER A 126 -46.27 -21.04 -17.16
C SER A 126 -46.78 -21.22 -15.73
N THR A 127 -46.38 -20.34 -14.81
CA THR A 127 -46.79 -20.42 -13.40
C THR A 127 -46.64 -19.07 -12.71
N PHE A 128 -47.69 -18.58 -12.08
CA PHE A 128 -47.62 -17.45 -11.14
C PHE A 128 -48.07 -17.89 -9.75
N CYS A 129 -47.29 -17.54 -8.72
CA CYS A 129 -47.59 -17.75 -7.31
C CYS A 129 -47.37 -16.42 -6.56
N ASN A 130 -48.37 -16.02 -5.77
CA ASN A 130 -48.44 -14.73 -5.09
C ASN A 130 -48.50 -14.87 -3.54
N GLU A 131 -48.02 -15.99 -3.01
CA GLU A 131 -48.10 -16.30 -1.58
C GLU A 131 -46.85 -15.80 -0.84
N HIS A 132 -47.04 -14.81 0.03
CA HIS A 132 -45.97 -14.27 0.87
C HIS A 132 -46.03 -14.83 2.28
N ASN A 133 -44.90 -15.35 2.76
CA ASN A 133 -44.70 -15.75 4.16
C ASN A 133 -44.16 -14.61 5.04
N HIS A 134 -44.47 -13.36 4.67
CA HIS A 134 -44.05 -12.15 5.37
C HIS A 134 -44.95 -10.97 5.02
N ASP A 135 -44.96 -9.97 5.90
CA ASP A 135 -45.62 -8.70 5.63
C ASP A 135 -45.01 -7.98 4.42
N LEU A 136 -45.89 -7.28 3.69
CA LEU A 136 -45.54 -6.48 2.52
C LEU A 136 -45.41 -5.00 2.92
N GLU A 137 -44.55 -4.26 2.22
CA GLU A 137 -44.18 -2.88 2.59
C GLU A 137 -44.48 -1.90 1.42
N PRO A 138 -45.76 -1.66 1.02
CA PRO A 138 -46.08 -0.80 -0.14
C PRO A 138 -45.52 0.63 0.00
N GLN A 139 -45.58 1.21 1.20
CA GLN A 139 -45.06 2.55 1.51
C GLN A 139 -43.54 2.68 1.35
N LEU A 140 -42.81 1.56 1.21
CA LEU A 140 -41.36 1.53 1.03
C LEU A 140 -40.94 0.91 -0.31
N SER A 141 -41.89 0.58 -1.19
CA SER A 141 -41.61 -0.14 -2.44
C SER A 141 -40.67 0.63 -3.36
N GLU A 142 -40.89 1.94 -3.49
CA GLU A 142 -40.07 2.87 -4.28
C GLU A 142 -38.61 2.90 -3.83
N PHE A 143 -38.32 2.62 -2.55
CA PHE A 143 -36.96 2.57 -2.03
C PHE A 143 -36.28 1.20 -2.18
N MET A 144 -36.99 0.16 -2.65
CA MET A 144 -36.44 -1.19 -2.80
C MET A 144 -35.50 -1.28 -4.01
N PRO A 145 -34.39 -2.06 -3.96
CA PRO A 145 -33.37 -2.06 -5.02
C PRO A 145 -33.86 -2.42 -6.42
N ALA A 146 -34.93 -3.24 -6.54
CA ALA A 146 -35.50 -3.62 -7.84
C ALA A 146 -36.43 -2.54 -8.45
N HIS A 147 -36.77 -1.48 -7.70
CA HIS A 147 -37.70 -0.43 -8.12
C HIS A 147 -37.04 0.94 -8.26
N ARG A 148 -35.78 1.07 -7.83
CA ARG A 148 -34.98 2.30 -7.97
C ARG A 148 -34.25 2.33 -9.30
N HIS A 149 -34.38 3.42 -10.05
CA HIS A 149 -33.62 3.67 -11.27
C HIS A 149 -33.26 5.17 -11.37
N LEU A 150 -32.21 5.49 -12.12
CA LEU A 150 -31.90 6.87 -12.52
C LEU A 150 -32.41 7.05 -13.96
N THR A 151 -33.36 7.97 -14.17
CA THR A 151 -33.84 8.30 -15.51
C THR A 151 -32.72 8.96 -16.34
N THR A 152 -32.77 8.87 -17.67
CA THR A 152 -31.78 9.45 -18.59
C THR A 152 -31.51 10.92 -18.28
N HIS A 153 -32.58 11.70 -18.06
CA HIS A 153 -32.51 13.10 -17.65
C HIS A 153 -31.71 13.32 -16.35
N LEU A 154 -31.91 12.47 -15.32
CA LEU A 154 -31.14 12.55 -14.07
C LEU A 154 -29.68 12.12 -14.25
N LYS A 155 -29.38 11.13 -15.11
CA LYS A 155 -28.00 10.76 -15.49
C LYS A 155 -27.28 11.97 -16.12
N VAL A 156 -27.90 12.60 -17.13
CA VAL A 156 -27.37 13.77 -17.84
C VAL A 156 -27.17 14.99 -16.92
N LEU A 157 -28.11 15.27 -16.01
CA LEU A 157 -27.96 16.35 -15.04
C LEU A 157 -26.86 16.08 -14.01
N LEU A 158 -26.73 14.85 -13.49
CA LEU A 158 -25.63 14.46 -12.60
C LEU A 158 -24.28 14.69 -13.28
N GLU A 159 -24.16 14.29 -14.54
CA GLU A 159 -22.95 14.54 -15.34
C GLU A 159 -22.67 16.02 -15.55
N ALA A 160 -23.68 16.83 -15.89
CA ALA A 160 -23.51 18.26 -16.11
C ALA A 160 -23.04 18.99 -14.84
N TYR A 161 -23.64 18.68 -13.69
CA TYR A 161 -23.23 19.26 -12.41
C TYR A 161 -21.83 18.79 -11.96
N ASP A 162 -21.46 17.53 -12.22
CA ASP A 162 -20.13 17.00 -11.93
C ASP A 162 -19.04 17.64 -12.83
N ARG A 163 -19.30 17.80 -14.13
CA ARG A 163 -18.43 18.53 -15.07
C ARG A 163 -18.29 20.01 -14.67
N ALA A 164 -19.34 20.61 -14.12
CA ALA A 164 -19.33 21.97 -13.54
C ALA A 164 -18.66 22.05 -12.13
N GLY A 165 -18.01 20.99 -11.65
CA GLY A 165 -17.29 20.96 -10.37
C GLY A 165 -18.19 21.04 -9.13
N SER A 166 -19.50 20.86 -9.27
CA SER A 166 -20.43 20.93 -8.14
C SER A 166 -20.26 19.74 -7.21
N ARG A 167 -20.12 20.00 -5.91
CA ARG A 167 -20.09 18.93 -4.89
C ARG A 167 -21.35 18.08 -5.01
N LEU A 168 -21.20 16.76 -5.16
CA LEU A 168 -22.29 15.79 -5.36
C LEU A 168 -23.48 15.97 -4.39
N CYS A 169 -23.23 16.32 -3.13
CA CYS A 169 -24.29 16.58 -2.15
C CYS A 169 -25.17 17.80 -2.48
N LYS A 170 -24.62 18.83 -3.15
CA LYS A 170 -25.41 19.92 -3.75
C LYS A 170 -26.16 19.43 -4.97
N SER A 171 -25.49 18.74 -5.90
CA SER A 171 -26.09 18.24 -7.15
C SER A 171 -27.33 17.37 -6.89
N VAL A 172 -27.20 16.38 -6.00
CA VAL A 172 -28.33 15.52 -5.60
C VAL A 172 -29.41 16.34 -4.89
N ARG A 173 -29.05 17.27 -3.98
CA ARG A 173 -30.05 18.10 -3.29
C ARG A 173 -30.82 19.03 -4.24
N THR A 174 -30.19 19.53 -5.30
CA THR A 174 -30.88 20.28 -6.35
C THR A 174 -31.86 19.39 -7.11
N MET A 175 -31.50 18.15 -7.45
CA MET A 175 -32.43 17.21 -8.10
C MET A 175 -33.58 16.77 -7.17
N GLU A 176 -33.32 16.54 -5.88
CA GLU A 176 -34.38 16.29 -4.87
C GLU A 176 -35.41 17.43 -4.82
N VAL A 177 -34.97 18.68 -4.99
CA VAL A 177 -35.85 19.86 -5.03
C VAL A 177 -36.59 19.97 -6.37
N LEU A 178 -35.91 19.72 -7.50
CA LEU A 178 -36.53 19.73 -8.82
C LEU A 178 -37.59 18.61 -9.00
N ALA A 179 -37.41 17.46 -8.36
CA ALA A 179 -38.40 16.38 -8.32
C ALA A 179 -39.58 16.67 -7.36
N GLY A 180 -39.54 17.76 -6.58
CA GLY A 180 -40.56 18.07 -5.56
C GLY A 180 -40.40 17.32 -4.24
N GLY A 181 -39.36 16.49 -4.09
CA GLY A 181 -39.02 15.81 -2.84
C GLY A 181 -38.10 14.60 -3.04
N PRO A 182 -37.41 14.12 -1.99
CA PRO A 182 -36.52 12.96 -2.09
C PRO A 182 -37.19 11.64 -2.50
N SER A 183 -38.48 11.44 -2.18
CA SER A 183 -39.25 10.25 -2.61
C SER A 183 -39.44 10.23 -4.13
N ASN A 184 -39.79 11.38 -4.70
CA ASN A 184 -40.10 11.57 -6.11
C ASN A 184 -38.87 11.41 -7.04
N LEU A 185 -37.66 11.28 -6.48
CA LEU A 185 -36.41 11.19 -7.25
C LEU A 185 -36.20 9.81 -7.91
N GLY A 186 -36.93 8.77 -7.48
CA GLY A 186 -36.79 7.39 -7.99
C GLY A 186 -35.47 6.68 -7.64
N ALA A 187 -34.45 7.42 -7.18
CA ALA A 187 -33.12 6.94 -6.85
C ALA A 187 -32.64 7.46 -5.49
N SER A 188 -31.77 6.71 -4.81
CA SER A 188 -31.15 7.19 -3.56
C SER A 188 -29.88 8.00 -3.84
N THR A 189 -29.47 8.80 -2.84
CA THR A 189 -28.16 9.49 -2.84
C THR A 189 -26.97 8.55 -3.06
N ARG A 190 -27.11 7.26 -2.74
CA ARG A 190 -26.08 6.24 -3.00
C ARG A 190 -26.06 5.82 -4.46
N ASP A 191 -27.21 5.70 -5.12
CA ASP A 191 -27.27 5.32 -6.54
C ASP A 191 -26.74 6.47 -7.40
N CYS A 192 -27.10 7.72 -7.07
CA CYS A 192 -26.50 8.93 -7.67
C CYS A 192 -24.96 8.96 -7.51
N ARG A 193 -24.44 8.55 -6.34
CA ARG A 193 -23.00 8.44 -6.10
C ARG A 193 -22.37 7.32 -6.91
N ASN A 194 -22.96 6.13 -6.94
CA ASN A 194 -22.48 5.00 -7.71
C ASN A 194 -22.36 5.37 -9.20
N HIS A 195 -23.36 6.06 -9.75
CA HIS A 195 -23.37 6.55 -11.12
C HIS A 195 -22.26 7.59 -11.37
N VAL A 196 -22.16 8.64 -10.55
CA VAL A 196 -21.10 9.66 -10.71
C VAL A 196 -19.69 9.06 -10.53
N ASP A 197 -19.50 8.13 -9.60
CA ASP A 197 -18.22 7.43 -9.44
C ASP A 197 -17.97 6.41 -10.57
N LYS A 198 -19.00 5.82 -11.21
CA LYS A 198 -18.88 5.04 -12.46
C LYS A 198 -18.38 5.95 -13.59
N MET A 199 -19.03 7.09 -13.80
CA MET A 199 -18.62 8.07 -14.82
C MET A 199 -17.22 8.63 -14.59
N ARG A 200 -16.82 8.90 -13.34
CA ARG A 200 -15.45 9.34 -13.01
C ARG A 200 -14.38 8.28 -13.28
N ARG A 201 -14.70 6.99 -13.11
CA ARG A 201 -13.78 5.88 -13.47
C ARG A 201 -13.66 5.69 -14.97
N LEU A 202 -14.75 5.85 -15.72
CA LEU A 202 -14.79 5.73 -17.19
C LEU A 202 -14.12 6.92 -17.92
N ARG A 203 -13.83 8.02 -17.23
CA ARG A 203 -13.12 9.19 -17.77
C ARG A 203 -11.61 9.06 -17.54
N LEU A 204 -10.89 8.50 -18.52
CA LEU A 204 -9.57 9.04 -18.88
C LEU A 204 -9.79 10.53 -19.21
N GLY A 205 -9.27 11.43 -18.39
CA GLY A 205 -9.49 12.86 -18.57
C GLY A 205 -8.48 13.52 -19.50
N ASP A 206 -8.86 14.64 -20.12
CA ASP A 206 -7.96 15.49 -20.93
C ASP A 206 -6.72 15.98 -20.15
N GLY A 207 -6.77 15.92 -18.82
CA GLY A 207 -5.64 16.17 -17.92
C GLY A 207 -4.68 14.99 -17.74
N ASP A 208 -5.11 13.74 -17.87
CA ASP A 208 -4.32 12.55 -17.50
C ASP A 208 -3.22 12.26 -18.53
N ALA A 209 -3.57 12.26 -19.82
CA ALA A 209 -2.59 12.16 -20.91
C ALA A 209 -1.57 13.32 -20.86
N ASN A 210 -2.03 14.53 -20.55
CA ASN A 210 -1.18 15.70 -20.36
C ASN A 210 -0.28 15.59 -19.11
N ALA A 211 -0.76 14.97 -18.02
CA ALA A 211 0.03 14.73 -16.82
C ALA A 211 1.14 13.70 -17.06
N ILE A 212 0.82 12.58 -17.74
CA ILE A 212 1.80 11.57 -18.16
C ILE A 212 2.83 12.19 -19.10
N GLN A 213 2.40 12.94 -20.12
CA GLN A 213 3.31 13.63 -21.05
C GLN A 213 4.21 14.63 -20.31
N LYS A 214 3.68 15.39 -19.33
CA LYS A 214 4.45 16.35 -18.52
C LYS A 214 5.42 15.65 -17.56
N MET A 215 5.10 14.45 -17.07
CA MET A 215 6.00 13.60 -16.28
C MET A 215 7.14 13.06 -17.15
N PHE A 216 6.82 12.47 -18.29
CA PHE A 216 7.82 11.91 -19.21
C PHE A 216 8.74 12.99 -19.81
N LYS A 217 8.22 14.18 -20.15
CA LYS A 217 9.05 15.35 -20.53
C LYS A 217 10.03 15.75 -19.42
N ARG A 218 9.65 15.65 -18.14
CA ARG A 218 10.56 15.90 -17.00
C ARG A 218 11.62 14.80 -16.84
N LEU A 219 11.25 13.53 -17.04
CA LEU A 219 12.21 12.43 -17.01
C LEU A 219 13.25 12.55 -18.13
N GLN A 220 12.82 12.89 -19.35
CA GLN A 220 13.70 13.12 -20.50
C GLN A 220 14.55 14.41 -20.38
N GLN A 221 14.10 15.40 -19.59
CA GLN A 221 14.91 16.56 -19.22
C GLN A 221 16.02 16.22 -18.21
N ASN A 222 15.79 15.23 -17.34
CA ASN A 222 16.78 14.77 -16.37
C ASN A 222 17.78 13.78 -16.98
N ASP A 223 17.32 12.89 -17.87
CA ASP A 223 18.15 11.90 -18.55
C ASP A 223 17.71 11.77 -20.02
N ARG A 224 18.64 12.08 -20.95
CA ARG A 224 18.34 12.19 -22.39
C ARG A 224 18.02 10.84 -23.03
N ASP A 225 18.50 9.75 -22.46
CA ASP A 225 18.28 8.41 -22.97
C ASP A 225 16.96 7.81 -22.48
N PHE A 226 16.13 8.59 -21.75
CA PHE A 226 14.76 8.21 -21.41
C PHE A 226 13.88 8.31 -22.65
N PHE A 227 13.46 7.15 -23.14
CA PHE A 227 12.62 7.03 -24.32
C PHE A 227 11.17 6.82 -23.92
N TYR A 228 10.27 7.57 -24.53
CA TYR A 228 8.83 7.38 -24.35
C TYR A 228 8.07 7.75 -25.63
N LEU A 229 6.92 7.13 -25.81
CA LEU A 229 5.95 7.45 -26.85
C LEU A 229 4.54 7.46 -26.26
N ILE A 230 3.71 8.35 -26.78
CA ILE A 230 2.31 8.52 -26.40
C ILE A 230 1.53 8.68 -27.71
N ASP A 231 0.64 7.75 -27.99
CA ASP A 231 -0.33 7.82 -29.07
C ASP A 231 -1.69 8.26 -28.53
N ILE A 232 -2.33 9.19 -29.25
CA ILE A 232 -3.58 9.85 -28.88
C ILE A 232 -4.53 9.74 -30.06
N GLY A 233 -5.76 9.34 -29.79
CA GLY A 233 -6.82 9.23 -30.79
C GLY A 233 -7.33 10.57 -31.27
N ASP A 234 -8.05 10.54 -32.39
CA ASP A 234 -8.72 11.70 -32.99
C ASP A 234 -9.82 12.27 -32.08
N ASP A 235 -10.28 11.48 -31.10
CA ASP A 235 -11.16 11.85 -29.98
C ASP A 235 -10.41 12.49 -28.79
N SER A 236 -9.12 12.79 -28.94
CA SER A 236 -8.19 13.26 -27.90
C SER A 236 -7.93 12.28 -26.74
N ARG A 237 -8.37 11.02 -26.84
CA ARG A 237 -8.18 10.01 -25.78
C ARG A 237 -6.86 9.26 -25.96
N LEU A 238 -6.31 8.80 -24.83
CA LEU A 238 -5.05 8.06 -24.78
C LEU A 238 -5.24 6.65 -25.38
N ARG A 239 -4.55 6.32 -26.49
CA ARG A 239 -4.63 4.98 -27.11
C ARG A 239 -3.52 4.06 -26.63
N HIS A 240 -2.27 4.47 -26.83
CA HIS A 240 -1.10 3.67 -26.46
C HIS A 240 -0.05 4.54 -25.77
N VAL A 241 0.65 3.97 -24.80
CA VAL A 241 1.78 4.60 -24.11
C VAL A 241 2.89 3.59 -23.96
N MET A 242 4.12 3.99 -24.25
CA MET A 242 5.30 3.15 -24.12
C MET A 242 6.42 3.95 -23.46
N TRP A 243 7.19 3.34 -22.55
CA TRP A 243 8.36 3.98 -21.96
C TRP A 243 9.46 2.96 -21.62
N ILE A 244 10.70 3.40 -21.81
CA ILE A 244 11.92 2.64 -21.54
C ILE A 244 12.88 3.53 -20.75
N HIS A 245 13.40 3.00 -19.66
CA HIS A 245 14.40 3.69 -18.83
C HIS A 245 15.80 3.62 -19.49
N PRO A 246 16.66 4.65 -19.38
CA PRO A 246 18.03 4.68 -19.92
C PRO A 246 18.82 3.38 -19.70
N ARG A 247 18.88 2.94 -18.44
CA ARG A 247 19.55 1.69 -18.02
C ARG A 247 19.00 0.44 -18.71
N SER A 248 17.73 0.43 -19.09
CA SER A 248 17.08 -0.69 -19.76
C SER A 248 17.42 -0.73 -21.25
N ARG A 249 17.60 0.43 -21.92
CA ARG A 249 18.19 0.50 -23.28
C ARG A 249 19.62 -0.05 -23.28
N ALA A 250 20.43 0.38 -22.31
CA ALA A 250 21.81 -0.10 -22.16
C ALA A 250 21.86 -1.61 -21.89
N ALA A 251 21.05 -2.11 -20.94
CA ALA A 251 20.97 -3.54 -20.65
C ALA A 251 20.46 -4.37 -21.85
N TYR A 252 19.64 -3.80 -22.74
CA TYR A 252 19.19 -4.51 -23.94
C TYR A 252 20.33 -4.79 -24.93
N GLN A 253 21.31 -3.88 -25.04
CA GLN A 253 22.47 -4.07 -25.92
C GLN A 253 23.26 -5.32 -25.54
N ASP A 254 23.43 -5.57 -24.23
CA ASP A 254 24.13 -6.75 -23.71
C ASP A 254 23.25 -8.01 -23.54
N PHE A 255 21.92 -7.86 -23.40
CA PHE A 255 21.00 -8.93 -22.97
C PHE A 255 19.69 -9.00 -23.80
N HIS A 256 19.80 -9.03 -25.14
CA HIS A 256 18.66 -9.19 -26.05
C HIS A 256 18.37 -10.64 -26.48
N ASP A 257 19.20 -11.62 -26.08
CA ASP A 257 19.08 -13.02 -26.52
C ASP A 257 17.71 -13.65 -26.25
N VAL A 258 17.20 -13.50 -25.02
CA VAL A 258 15.92 -14.06 -24.60
C VAL A 258 15.13 -13.00 -23.84
N VAL A 259 13.95 -12.70 -24.36
CA VAL A 259 13.05 -11.67 -23.85
C VAL A 259 11.67 -12.26 -23.59
N SER A 260 11.06 -11.96 -22.45
CA SER A 260 9.65 -12.27 -22.18
C SER A 260 8.82 -11.01 -22.35
N PHE A 261 7.73 -11.11 -23.10
CA PHE A 261 6.68 -10.09 -23.16
C PHE A 261 5.39 -10.65 -22.55
N ASP A 262 4.87 -9.98 -21.53
CA ASP A 262 3.67 -10.40 -20.83
C ASP A 262 2.72 -9.22 -20.58
N THR A 263 1.45 -9.40 -20.95
CA THR A 263 0.36 -8.46 -20.69
C THR A 263 -0.36 -8.89 -19.43
N THR A 264 -0.05 -8.23 -18.31
CA THR A 264 -0.60 -8.60 -17.01
C THR A 264 -2.10 -8.35 -16.99
N TYR A 265 -2.90 -9.35 -16.58
CA TYR A 265 -4.37 -9.30 -16.42
C TYR A 265 -4.92 -8.19 -15.49
N LEU A 266 -4.05 -7.32 -14.97
CA LEU A 266 -4.41 -6.13 -14.19
C LEU A 266 -4.83 -4.99 -15.13
N VAL A 267 -5.99 -5.15 -15.78
CA VAL A 267 -6.69 -4.00 -16.39
C VAL A 267 -6.88 -2.92 -15.32
N ASN A 268 -6.33 -1.74 -15.61
CA ASN A 268 -6.43 -0.59 -14.72
C ASN A 268 -7.87 -0.02 -14.71
N GLN A 269 -8.13 1.03 -13.91
CA GLN A 269 -9.46 1.65 -13.83
C GLN A 269 -10.00 2.21 -15.16
N TYR A 270 -9.15 2.28 -16.19
CA TYR A 270 -9.44 2.74 -17.54
C TYR A 270 -9.51 1.60 -18.57
N ASN A 271 -9.46 0.34 -18.13
CA ASN A 271 -9.53 -0.88 -18.93
C ASN A 271 -8.41 -1.04 -20.00
N MET A 272 -7.26 -0.40 -19.82
CA MET A 272 -6.09 -0.56 -20.69
C MET A 272 -5.19 -1.73 -20.21
N PRO A 273 -4.88 -2.75 -21.04
CA PRO A 273 -3.85 -3.74 -20.76
C PRO A 273 -2.48 -3.12 -20.49
N PHE A 274 -1.77 -3.67 -19.49
CA PHE A 274 -0.40 -3.28 -19.14
C PHE A 274 0.59 -4.36 -19.60
N GLY A 275 1.43 -4.01 -20.56
CA GLY A 275 2.49 -4.89 -21.08
C GLY A 275 3.83 -4.62 -20.42
N THR A 276 4.56 -5.68 -20.12
CA THR A 276 5.94 -5.61 -19.59
C THR A 276 6.89 -6.41 -20.47
N VAL A 277 8.09 -5.88 -20.68
CA VAL A 277 9.18 -6.58 -21.35
C VAL A 277 10.29 -6.86 -20.34
N VAL A 278 10.66 -8.14 -20.20
CA VAL A 278 11.61 -8.63 -19.20
C VAL A 278 12.68 -9.47 -19.89
N GLY A 279 13.94 -9.06 -19.79
CA GLY A 279 15.10 -9.82 -20.28
C GLY A 279 15.76 -10.61 -19.15
N VAL A 280 16.79 -11.38 -19.48
CA VAL A 280 17.56 -12.19 -18.52
C VAL A 280 19.05 -11.92 -18.72
N ASN A 281 19.81 -11.68 -17.64
CA ASN A 281 21.25 -11.46 -17.73
C ASN A 281 22.09 -12.74 -17.54
N HIS A 282 23.40 -12.61 -17.66
CA HIS A 282 24.41 -13.66 -17.44
C HIS A 282 24.48 -14.24 -16.01
N HIS A 283 23.63 -13.78 -15.09
CA HIS A 283 23.42 -14.37 -13.75
C HIS A 283 22.02 -14.99 -13.61
N HIS A 284 21.29 -15.17 -14.72
CA HIS A 284 19.91 -15.64 -14.79
C HIS A 284 18.89 -14.77 -14.01
N HIS A 285 19.23 -13.52 -13.71
CA HIS A 285 18.32 -12.59 -13.06
C HIS A 285 17.48 -11.82 -14.11
N SER A 286 16.18 -11.70 -13.84
CA SER A 286 15.24 -10.91 -14.62
C SER A 286 15.55 -9.41 -14.58
N ILE A 287 15.59 -8.76 -15.75
CA ILE A 287 15.75 -7.32 -15.92
C ILE A 287 14.50 -6.75 -16.58
N LEU A 288 13.88 -5.73 -15.98
CA LEU A 288 12.81 -4.96 -16.62
C LEU A 288 13.38 -4.10 -17.76
N LEU A 289 13.12 -4.52 -19.00
CA LEU A 289 13.57 -3.84 -20.21
C LEU A 289 12.65 -2.68 -20.61
N GLY A 290 11.37 -2.73 -20.29
CA GLY A 290 10.44 -1.63 -20.54
C GLY A 290 8.97 -1.98 -20.31
N CYS A 291 8.09 -1.00 -20.47
CA CYS A 291 6.65 -1.14 -20.21
C CYS A 291 5.80 -0.43 -21.26
N CYS A 292 4.56 -0.87 -21.41
CA CYS A 292 3.52 -0.19 -22.18
C CYS A 292 2.12 -0.27 -21.56
N LEU A 293 1.26 0.65 -21.95
CA LEU A 293 -0.19 0.59 -21.80
C LEU A 293 -0.80 0.59 -23.21
N LEU A 294 -1.74 -0.29 -23.47
CA LEU A 294 -2.42 -0.42 -24.77
C LEU A 294 -3.93 -0.19 -24.58
N SER A 295 -4.64 0.20 -25.64
CA SER A 295 -6.10 0.36 -25.61
C SER A 295 -6.84 -0.98 -25.61
N ASP A 296 -6.27 -1.99 -26.27
CA ASP A 296 -6.81 -3.35 -26.38
C ASP A 296 -5.70 -4.38 -26.68
N GLU A 297 -6.07 -5.66 -26.70
CA GLU A 297 -5.17 -6.79 -27.01
C GLU A 297 -5.25 -7.24 -28.49
N ARG A 298 -5.57 -6.33 -29.41
CA ARG A 298 -5.63 -6.63 -30.86
C ARG A 298 -4.24 -6.64 -31.50
N ALA A 299 -4.14 -7.28 -32.67
CA ALA A 299 -2.88 -7.41 -33.39
C ALA A 299 -2.25 -6.04 -33.72
N GLU A 300 -3.05 -5.07 -34.16
CA GLU A 300 -2.55 -3.73 -34.51
C GLU A 300 -1.96 -2.98 -33.30
N SER A 301 -2.58 -3.09 -32.12
CA SER A 301 -2.06 -2.54 -30.85
C SER A 301 -0.70 -3.15 -30.48
N PHE A 302 -0.50 -4.44 -30.73
CA PHE A 302 0.79 -5.10 -30.56
C PHE A 302 1.80 -4.77 -31.66
N LYS A 303 1.37 -4.57 -32.92
CA LYS A 303 2.26 -4.11 -34.01
C LYS A 303 2.80 -2.71 -33.72
N TRP A 304 1.94 -1.79 -33.28
CA TRP A 304 2.34 -0.47 -32.80
C TRP A 304 3.40 -0.60 -31.71
N PHE A 305 3.18 -1.46 -30.72
CA PHE A 305 4.14 -1.67 -29.65
C PHE A 305 5.48 -2.23 -30.14
N PHE A 306 5.48 -3.35 -30.88
CA PHE A 306 6.73 -3.99 -31.31
C PHE A 306 7.52 -3.16 -32.33
N SER A 307 6.86 -2.37 -33.18
CA SER A 307 7.56 -1.51 -34.15
C SER A 307 8.29 -0.39 -33.43
N ASN A 308 7.58 0.30 -32.52
CA ASN A 308 8.16 1.34 -31.70
C ASN A 308 9.20 0.79 -30.69
N TRP A 309 9.07 -0.48 -30.28
CA TRP A 309 10.10 -1.19 -29.50
C TRP A 309 11.38 -1.39 -30.30
N LEU A 310 11.29 -1.84 -31.55
CA LEU A 310 12.43 -2.05 -32.43
C LEU A 310 13.17 -0.73 -32.71
N ASP A 311 12.44 0.33 -33.02
CA ASP A 311 12.99 1.69 -33.17
C ASP A 311 13.66 2.17 -31.88
N ALA A 312 13.01 1.95 -30.73
CA ALA A 312 13.57 2.32 -29.44
C ALA A 312 14.88 1.57 -29.15
N MET A 313 14.98 0.29 -29.49
CA MET A 313 16.19 -0.51 -29.30
C MET A 313 17.21 -0.38 -30.45
N GLY A 314 17.00 0.54 -31.39
CA GLY A 314 17.96 0.90 -32.43
C GLY A 314 18.05 -0.12 -33.57
N GLY A 315 16.96 -0.81 -33.87
CA GLY A 315 16.89 -1.85 -34.91
C GLY A 315 17.38 -3.23 -34.47
N VAL A 316 17.80 -3.39 -33.20
CA VAL A 316 18.13 -4.70 -32.63
C VAL A 316 16.84 -5.39 -32.17
N GLN A 317 16.58 -6.56 -32.73
CA GLN A 317 15.50 -7.47 -32.34
C GLN A 317 16.01 -8.64 -31.48
N PRO A 318 15.18 -9.26 -30.62
CA PRO A 318 15.64 -10.35 -29.76
C PRO A 318 15.85 -11.65 -30.53
N THR A 319 16.74 -12.51 -30.06
CA THR A 319 16.98 -13.83 -30.69
C THR A 319 15.80 -14.78 -30.46
N ALA A 320 15.25 -14.77 -29.24
CA ALA A 320 14.01 -15.46 -28.90
C ALA A 320 13.09 -14.59 -28.05
N ILE A 321 11.77 -14.70 -28.28
CA ILE A 321 10.75 -14.01 -27.48
C ILE A 321 9.72 -14.98 -26.92
N LEU A 322 9.49 -14.89 -25.61
CA LEU A 322 8.50 -15.66 -24.86
C LEU A 322 7.22 -14.82 -24.69
N SER A 323 6.04 -15.37 -24.93
CA SER A 323 4.77 -14.72 -24.60
C SER A 323 3.70 -15.70 -24.10
N ASP A 324 2.55 -15.17 -23.67
CA ASP A 324 1.33 -15.97 -23.57
C ASP A 324 0.82 -16.41 -24.96
N GLN A 325 -0.02 -17.46 -24.96
CA GLN A 325 -0.67 -18.03 -26.13
C GLN A 325 -1.83 -17.15 -26.64
N VAL A 326 -1.50 -16.00 -27.22
CA VAL A 326 -2.48 -15.08 -27.84
C VAL A 326 -2.23 -14.97 -29.35
N GLU A 327 -3.28 -15.15 -30.15
CA GLU A 327 -3.19 -15.15 -31.62
C GLU A 327 -2.79 -13.76 -32.17
N SER A 328 -3.21 -12.67 -31.52
CA SER A 328 -2.85 -11.30 -31.88
C SER A 328 -1.37 -10.95 -31.67
N ILE A 329 -0.77 -11.37 -30.55
CA ILE A 329 0.69 -11.24 -30.30
C ILE A 329 1.45 -12.04 -31.37
N THR A 330 1.00 -13.27 -31.66
CA THR A 330 1.61 -14.16 -32.65
C THR A 330 1.61 -13.55 -34.07
N ILE A 331 0.54 -12.84 -34.44
CA ILE A 331 0.45 -12.10 -35.71
C ILE A 331 1.42 -10.91 -35.72
N ALA A 332 1.40 -10.07 -34.68
CA ALA A 332 2.24 -8.88 -34.60
C ALA A 332 3.74 -9.21 -34.65
N LEU A 333 4.18 -10.27 -33.96
CA LEU A 333 5.58 -10.71 -33.99
C LEU A 333 6.03 -11.18 -35.38
N ARG A 334 5.19 -11.90 -36.11
CA ARG A 334 5.52 -12.38 -37.47
C ARG A 334 5.65 -11.26 -38.50
N GLU A 335 4.92 -10.16 -38.32
CA GLU A 335 4.98 -9.00 -39.21
C GLU A 335 6.11 -8.02 -38.86
N VAL A 336 6.47 -7.90 -37.58
CA VAL A 336 7.38 -6.84 -37.09
C VAL A 336 8.77 -7.34 -36.68
N LEU A 337 8.86 -8.56 -36.15
CA LEU A 337 10.11 -9.16 -35.65
C LEU A 337 10.35 -10.53 -36.31
N PRO A 338 10.50 -10.58 -37.65
CA PRO A 338 10.43 -11.82 -38.43
C PRO A 338 11.55 -12.82 -38.13
N ASP A 339 12.75 -12.35 -37.76
CA ASP A 339 13.89 -13.21 -37.44
C ASP A 339 13.90 -13.63 -35.95
N SER A 340 12.96 -13.13 -35.12
CA SER A 340 12.85 -13.47 -33.70
C SER A 340 12.12 -14.81 -33.50
N ILE A 341 12.73 -15.74 -32.75
CA ILE A 341 12.12 -17.04 -32.47
C ILE A 341 11.03 -16.90 -31.38
N HIS A 342 9.78 -16.81 -31.80
CA HIS A 342 8.63 -16.81 -30.89
C HIS A 342 8.44 -18.18 -30.22
N ARG A 343 8.23 -18.16 -28.89
CA ARG A 343 7.91 -19.32 -28.04
C ARG A 343 6.79 -18.96 -27.06
N PHE A 344 6.05 -19.96 -26.60
CA PHE A 344 5.06 -19.78 -25.54
C PHE A 344 5.67 -19.99 -24.15
N CYS A 345 5.28 -19.19 -23.17
CA CYS A 345 5.73 -19.28 -21.79
C CYS A 345 5.21 -20.56 -21.11
N LEU A 346 6.12 -21.38 -20.56
CA LEU A 346 5.80 -22.66 -19.92
C LEU A 346 4.79 -22.52 -18.76
N TRP A 347 4.92 -21.46 -17.95
CA TRP A 347 3.98 -21.21 -16.85
C TRP A 347 2.56 -20.95 -17.36
N HIS A 348 2.40 -20.23 -18.48
CA HIS A 348 1.11 -20.03 -19.12
C HIS A 348 0.53 -21.32 -19.72
N ILE A 349 1.37 -22.20 -20.28
CA ILE A 349 0.94 -23.52 -20.75
C ILE A 349 0.41 -24.36 -19.58
N VAL A 350 1.19 -24.50 -18.50
CA VAL A 350 0.84 -25.36 -17.35
C VAL A 350 -0.36 -24.82 -16.56
N SER A 351 -0.46 -23.50 -16.39
CA SER A 351 -1.60 -22.87 -15.67
C SER A 351 -2.91 -22.84 -16.48
N LYS A 352 -2.84 -22.94 -17.82
CA LYS A 352 -4.03 -23.06 -18.69
C LYS A 352 -4.43 -24.51 -18.94
N SER A 353 -3.50 -25.46 -19.01
CA SER A 353 -3.81 -26.89 -19.17
C SER A 353 -4.48 -27.47 -17.93
N SER A 354 -3.91 -27.25 -16.74
CA SER A 354 -4.45 -27.70 -15.45
C SER A 354 -5.88 -27.21 -15.16
N LYS A 355 -6.28 -26.06 -15.70
CA LYS A 355 -7.66 -25.55 -15.63
C LYS A 355 -8.64 -26.27 -16.57
N LYS A 356 -8.17 -26.79 -17.72
CA LYS A 356 -9.02 -27.47 -18.71
C LYS A 356 -9.18 -28.98 -18.46
N PHE A 357 -8.20 -29.64 -17.84
CA PHE A 357 -8.26 -31.07 -17.54
C PHE A 357 -8.91 -31.41 -16.18
N ARG A 358 -9.72 -30.50 -15.62
CA ARG A 358 -10.24 -30.62 -14.25
C ARG A 358 -11.42 -31.59 -14.10
N ASP A 359 -12.09 -31.93 -15.20
CA ASP A 359 -13.27 -32.81 -15.23
C ASP A 359 -12.97 -34.26 -15.64
N SER A 360 -11.74 -34.59 -16.07
CA SER A 360 -11.33 -35.96 -16.38
C SER A 360 -10.81 -36.67 -15.14
N SER A 361 -11.66 -37.46 -14.47
CA SER A 361 -11.38 -38.24 -13.25
C SER A 361 -10.41 -39.43 -13.43
N SER A 362 -9.61 -39.43 -14.49
CA SER A 362 -8.60 -40.44 -14.81
C SER A 362 -7.42 -39.83 -15.56
N MET A 363 -6.55 -39.14 -14.81
CA MET A 363 -5.16 -38.98 -15.24
C MET A 363 -4.23 -39.19 -14.05
N ASP A 364 -3.56 -40.34 -14.05
CA ASP A 364 -2.49 -40.64 -13.11
C ASP A 364 -1.34 -39.63 -13.21
N ARG A 365 -0.49 -39.65 -12.19
CA ARG A 365 0.60 -38.70 -11.97
C ARG A 365 1.68 -38.81 -13.05
N TYR A 366 1.49 -38.09 -14.17
CA TYR A 366 2.52 -37.91 -15.19
C TYR A 366 3.64 -37.01 -14.66
N ASP A 367 4.64 -37.64 -14.04
CA ASP A 367 5.91 -37.02 -13.70
C ASP A 367 6.64 -36.58 -14.98
N ILE A 368 6.85 -35.28 -15.15
CA ILE A 368 7.74 -34.72 -16.18
C ILE A 368 9.15 -34.65 -15.58
N THR A 369 9.74 -35.82 -15.33
CA THR A 369 11.12 -35.96 -14.83
C THR A 369 11.89 -37.02 -15.64
N GLU A 370 13.23 -36.94 -15.58
CA GLU A 370 14.21 -37.74 -16.32
C GLU A 370 14.14 -37.70 -17.87
N THR A 371 15.06 -36.96 -18.48
CA THR A 371 15.73 -37.41 -19.71
C THR A 371 17.20 -37.63 -19.40
N ARG A 372 17.71 -38.82 -19.71
CA ARG A 372 18.94 -39.36 -19.14
C ARG A 372 20.09 -39.27 -20.15
N THR A 373 21.10 -38.45 -19.86
CA THR A 373 22.25 -38.23 -20.74
C THR A 373 23.11 -39.48 -20.89
N SER A 374 23.53 -39.77 -22.13
CA SER A 374 24.47 -40.85 -22.47
C SER A 374 25.67 -40.26 -23.23
N SER A 375 26.87 -40.44 -22.68
CA SER A 375 28.08 -39.72 -23.12
C SER A 375 29.00 -40.59 -23.99
N LYS A 376 29.54 -39.99 -25.07
CA LYS A 376 30.78 -40.40 -25.75
C LYS A 376 31.37 -39.26 -26.59
N TYR A 377 32.45 -38.67 -26.09
CA TYR A 377 33.34 -37.70 -26.76
C TYR A 377 34.22 -38.39 -27.86
N PRO A 378 34.99 -37.68 -28.74
CA PRO A 378 35.54 -36.32 -28.57
C PRO A 378 35.62 -35.40 -29.84
N SER A 379 36.33 -34.26 -29.66
CA SER A 379 36.84 -33.28 -30.65
C SER A 379 35.93 -32.07 -30.98
N PRO A 380 36.48 -30.87 -31.29
CA PRO A 380 36.03 -29.69 -30.54
C PRO A 380 35.71 -28.41 -31.36
N ASN A 381 35.11 -28.50 -32.56
CA ASN A 381 34.92 -27.32 -33.42
C ASN A 381 33.56 -27.20 -34.14
N GLU A 382 32.58 -28.06 -33.86
CA GLU A 382 31.26 -28.02 -34.51
C GLU A 382 30.13 -28.18 -33.48
N LEU A 383 29.27 -27.16 -33.36
CA LEU A 383 28.20 -27.11 -32.36
C LEU A 383 26.89 -27.70 -32.93
N HIS A 384 26.97 -28.96 -33.37
CA HIS A 384 25.84 -29.70 -33.95
C HIS A 384 24.90 -30.24 -32.87
N PHE A 385 23.77 -29.56 -32.64
CA PHE A 385 22.66 -30.13 -31.87
C PHE A 385 21.86 -31.12 -32.73
N MET A 386 22.05 -32.43 -32.51
CA MET A 386 21.21 -33.45 -33.12
C MET A 386 19.80 -33.45 -32.52
N VAL A 387 18.79 -33.33 -33.36
CA VAL A 387 17.39 -33.60 -33.00
C VAL A 387 17.04 -35.01 -33.49
N GLU A 388 17.05 -36.01 -32.60
CA GLU A 388 16.60 -37.36 -32.97
C GLU A 388 15.06 -37.40 -33.04
N HIS A 389 14.52 -37.49 -34.25
CA HIS A 389 13.09 -37.49 -34.50
C HIS A 389 12.54 -38.92 -34.63
N ARG A 390 11.80 -39.40 -33.61
CA ARG A 390 11.09 -40.69 -33.68
C ARG A 390 9.57 -40.52 -33.63
N PRO A 391 8.82 -41.06 -34.61
CA PRO A 391 7.36 -41.09 -34.55
C PRO A 391 6.87 -42.24 -33.67
N VAL A 392 5.94 -41.96 -32.76
CA VAL A 392 5.10 -42.97 -32.10
C VAL A 392 3.65 -42.51 -32.26
N GLY A 393 2.79 -43.39 -32.78
CA GLY A 393 1.48 -43.00 -33.30
C GLY A 393 0.41 -42.80 -32.22
N GLY A 394 -0.38 -41.73 -32.37
CA GLY A 394 -1.59 -41.47 -31.61
C GLY A 394 -2.31 -40.26 -32.21
N TYR A 395 -3.45 -40.46 -32.86
CA TYR A 395 -4.25 -39.37 -33.40
C TYR A 395 -4.89 -38.58 -32.25
N PHE A 396 -4.52 -37.31 -32.10
CA PHE A 396 -5.32 -36.34 -31.34
C PHE A 396 -6.17 -35.53 -32.30
N ASP A 397 -7.40 -35.99 -32.49
CA ASP A 397 -8.42 -35.22 -33.22
C ASP A 397 -9.20 -34.35 -32.23
N CYS A 398 -9.18 -33.04 -32.43
CA CYS A 398 -9.93 -32.07 -31.65
C CYS A 398 -10.28 -30.89 -32.55
N ASN A 399 -11.57 -30.53 -32.58
CA ASN A 399 -12.22 -29.96 -33.77
C ASN A 399 -11.98 -28.43 -33.98
N CYS A 400 -10.85 -27.89 -33.50
CA CYS A 400 -10.61 -26.44 -33.36
C CYS A 400 -9.17 -26.02 -33.76
N LYS A 401 -8.98 -25.73 -35.06
CA LYS A 401 -7.72 -25.25 -35.72
C LYS A 401 -6.54 -26.24 -35.70
N LYS A 402 -5.78 -26.30 -36.81
CA LYS A 402 -4.65 -27.21 -37.02
C LYS A 402 -3.43 -26.84 -36.16
N PHE A 403 -2.75 -27.84 -35.61
CA PHE A 403 -1.39 -27.70 -35.09
C PHE A 403 -0.37 -27.74 -36.26
N GLU A 404 0.50 -26.74 -36.35
CA GLU A 404 1.81 -26.88 -37.01
C GLU A 404 2.90 -26.98 -35.93
N ASN A 405 3.54 -28.15 -35.83
CA ASN A 405 4.61 -28.38 -34.85
C ASN A 405 5.91 -27.68 -35.28
N LYS A 406 6.23 -26.54 -34.66
CA LYS A 406 7.52 -25.81 -34.86
C LYS A 406 8.29 -25.55 -33.55
N GLY A 407 8.36 -26.59 -32.73
CA GLY A 407 9.39 -26.77 -31.70
C GLY A 407 9.06 -26.21 -30.31
N ILE A 408 9.44 -27.00 -29.30
CA ILE A 408 9.53 -26.61 -27.89
C ILE A 408 11.01 -26.59 -27.55
N PHE A 409 11.47 -25.56 -26.85
CA PHE A 409 12.83 -25.50 -26.29
C PHE A 409 12.75 -25.58 -24.77
N PHE A 410 13.59 -26.43 -24.19
CA PHE A 410 13.70 -26.61 -22.75
C PHE A 410 14.91 -25.85 -22.21
N ALA A 411 14.73 -25.24 -21.04
CA ALA A 411 15.83 -24.78 -20.19
C ALA A 411 15.58 -25.35 -18.79
N LEU A 412 16.18 -26.51 -18.50
CA LEU A 412 16.24 -27.09 -17.17
C LEU A 412 17.68 -26.92 -16.64
N PRO A 413 17.88 -26.45 -15.40
CA PRO A 413 19.18 -26.55 -14.75
C PRO A 413 19.43 -28.00 -14.34
N GLU A 414 20.63 -28.53 -14.61
CA GLU A 414 21.03 -29.83 -14.09
C GLU A 414 21.20 -29.79 -12.57
N ILE A 415 20.70 -30.82 -11.88
CA ILE A 415 20.84 -31.00 -10.42
C ILE A 415 21.62 -32.30 -10.18
N GLU A 416 22.92 -32.20 -9.95
CA GLU A 416 23.66 -33.31 -9.33
C GLU A 416 23.44 -33.32 -7.81
N THR A 417 23.13 -34.50 -7.26
CA THR A 417 22.87 -34.68 -5.83
C THR A 417 24.06 -35.34 -5.12
N ILE A 418 24.73 -34.58 -4.25
CA ILE A 418 25.76 -35.12 -3.35
C ILE A 418 25.25 -35.08 -1.91
N LYS A 419 25.01 -36.26 -1.32
CA LYS A 419 24.72 -36.41 0.11
C LYS A 419 26.02 -36.43 0.92
N ILE A 420 26.27 -35.40 1.71
CA ILE A 420 27.18 -35.46 2.87
C ILE A 420 26.40 -34.96 4.10
N ASN A 421 26.59 -35.60 5.24
CA ASN A 421 25.80 -35.38 6.46
C ASN A 421 26.65 -34.77 7.58
N GLN A 422 25.98 -34.09 8.52
CA GLN A 422 26.42 -33.58 9.82
C GLN A 422 27.19 -32.23 9.90
N ASN A 423 26.48 -31.28 10.52
CA ASN A 423 26.92 -30.35 11.58
C ASN A 423 27.61 -28.99 11.29
N ARG A 424 27.18 -28.02 12.12
CA ARG A 424 27.74 -26.67 12.45
C ARG A 424 27.56 -25.48 11.47
N ARG A 425 26.46 -24.74 11.70
CA ARG A 425 26.35 -23.27 11.88
C ARG A 425 27.41 -22.34 11.24
N SER A 426 27.01 -21.57 10.22
CA SER A 426 27.21 -20.10 10.07
C SER A 426 26.38 -19.62 8.85
N ALA A 427 25.71 -18.46 8.73
CA ALA A 427 25.57 -17.18 9.48
C ALA A 427 26.00 -15.94 8.66
N ALA A 428 25.14 -15.58 7.68
CA ALA A 428 25.11 -14.37 6.83
C ALA A 428 23.71 -14.34 6.12
N ALA A 429 23.25 -13.41 5.27
CA ALA A 429 23.84 -12.29 4.50
C ALA A 429 23.13 -10.94 4.86
N ILE A 430 23.18 -9.79 4.18
CA ILE A 430 23.34 -9.31 2.77
C ILE A 430 22.10 -9.44 1.84
N LYS A 431 21.12 -8.55 2.08
CA LYS A 431 20.23 -7.80 1.14
C LYS A 431 19.88 -8.37 -0.25
N PRO A 432 18.57 -8.43 -0.54
CA PRO A 432 17.92 -7.77 -1.69
C PRO A 432 17.04 -6.58 -1.18
N THR A 433 16.72 -5.48 -1.88
CA THR A 433 16.51 -5.16 -3.32
C THR A 433 15.18 -5.69 -3.87
N MET A 434 14.28 -4.78 -4.28
CA MET A 434 12.97 -5.17 -4.82
C MET A 434 13.13 -5.97 -6.11
N THR A 435 12.60 -7.19 -6.12
CA THR A 435 12.50 -8.06 -7.29
C THR A 435 11.02 -8.30 -7.57
N ILE A 436 10.60 -8.23 -8.83
CA ILE A 436 9.24 -8.62 -9.25
C ILE A 436 9.17 -10.15 -9.15
N ALA A 437 8.25 -10.66 -8.33
CA ALA A 437 8.23 -12.07 -7.94
C ALA A 437 7.69 -12.99 -9.06
N LEU A 438 8.57 -13.42 -9.95
CA LEU A 438 8.62 -14.82 -10.34
C LEU A 438 9.61 -15.52 -9.40
N CYS A 439 9.21 -16.65 -8.81
CA CYS A 439 9.98 -17.30 -7.76
C CYS A 439 11.32 -17.86 -8.28
N PHE A 440 12.44 -17.55 -7.61
CA PHE A 440 13.55 -18.45 -7.22
C PHE A 440 14.67 -17.65 -6.54
N THR A 441 15.11 -18.07 -5.34
CA THR A 441 16.26 -17.55 -4.54
C THR A 441 16.75 -18.69 -3.59
N PRO A 442 17.88 -18.59 -2.81
CA PRO A 442 18.81 -17.47 -2.62
C PRO A 442 20.34 -17.77 -2.54
N SER A 443 21.16 -16.71 -2.74
CA SER A 443 22.46 -16.38 -2.07
C SER A 443 23.71 -17.30 -2.15
N PHE A 444 24.87 -16.74 -2.55
CA PHE A 444 25.95 -16.28 -1.62
C PHE A 444 27.05 -15.40 -2.29
N CYS A 445 28.22 -15.16 -1.66
CA CYS A 445 28.93 -13.88 -1.75
C CYS A 445 30.49 -13.90 -1.73
N LEU A 446 31.11 -12.92 -2.43
CA LEU A 446 32.43 -12.28 -2.22
C LEU A 446 33.76 -13.08 -2.31
N GLN A 447 34.59 -12.74 -3.31
CA GLN A 447 35.98 -12.28 -3.06
C GLN A 447 36.58 -11.43 -4.20
N LYS A 448 37.75 -10.82 -3.97
CA LYS A 448 38.47 -9.91 -4.90
C LYS A 448 39.48 -10.65 -5.78
N GLN A 449 39.75 -10.14 -6.98
CA GLN A 449 41.14 -9.94 -7.44
C GLN A 449 41.27 -8.88 -8.54
N PHE A 450 42.46 -8.27 -8.66
CA PHE A 450 42.83 -7.31 -9.71
C PHE A 450 43.44 -8.03 -10.90
N ILE A 451 42.96 -7.78 -12.13
CA ILE A 451 43.80 -7.76 -13.33
C ILE A 451 43.35 -6.60 -14.23
N THR A 452 44.32 -5.82 -14.72
CA THR A 452 44.24 -5.11 -16.01
C THR A 452 45.42 -5.60 -16.85
N PRO A 453 45.27 -5.78 -18.17
CA PRO A 453 45.81 -4.74 -19.03
C PRO A 453 45.08 -4.50 -20.38
N LYS A 454 44.97 -3.21 -20.72
CA LYS A 454 45.17 -2.51 -22.02
C LYS A 454 44.82 -3.12 -23.41
N PRO A 455 44.61 -2.26 -24.44
CA PRO A 455 43.97 -2.62 -25.72
C PRO A 455 44.93 -2.67 -26.93
N PRO A 456 44.41 -3.05 -28.11
CA PRO A 456 44.65 -2.35 -29.38
C PRO A 456 43.39 -1.54 -29.80
N LEU A 457 43.43 -0.31 -30.34
CA LEU A 457 44.27 0.39 -31.34
C LEU A 457 43.72 0.32 -32.78
N HIS A 458 43.77 1.49 -33.44
CA HIS A 458 43.58 1.77 -34.88
C HIS A 458 42.17 1.61 -35.48
N SER A 459 41.72 2.42 -36.47
CA SER A 459 41.94 3.85 -36.82
C SER A 459 41.10 4.24 -38.06
N TYR A 460 41.12 5.52 -38.47
CA TYR A 460 40.58 6.09 -39.74
C TYR A 460 39.04 6.27 -39.83
N THR A 461 38.50 7.32 -40.49
CA THR A 461 38.91 8.75 -40.60
C THR A 461 37.76 9.58 -41.19
N ASN A 462 37.43 10.70 -40.53
CA ASN A 462 37.07 12.01 -41.13
C ASN A 462 35.88 12.01 -42.16
N PRO A 463 35.49 13.13 -42.80
CA PRO A 463 34.17 13.68 -42.46
C PRO A 463 33.29 14.10 -43.67
N ILE A 464 32.00 14.35 -43.43
CA ILE A 464 31.19 15.19 -44.32
C ILE A 464 30.43 16.24 -43.52
N THR A 465 30.65 17.50 -43.86
CA THR A 465 29.83 18.64 -43.42
C THR A 465 28.95 19.06 -44.59
N ILE A 466 27.63 19.20 -44.35
CA ILE A 466 26.72 19.94 -45.22
C ILE A 466 26.04 21.02 -44.36
N CYS A 467 25.73 22.16 -44.96
CA CYS A 467 25.43 23.42 -44.27
C CYS A 467 24.17 24.08 -44.83
N ALA A 468 23.66 25.08 -44.08
CA ALA A 468 22.55 25.98 -44.44
C ALA A 468 21.15 25.33 -44.40
N THR A 469 20.03 26.07 -44.34
CA THR A 469 19.82 27.54 -44.43
C THR A 469 18.97 28.11 -43.29
N ARG A 470 19.22 29.37 -42.92
CA ARG A 470 18.23 30.22 -42.21
C ARG A 470 17.05 30.55 -43.14
N SER A 471 15.86 30.69 -42.58
CA SER A 471 14.83 31.62 -43.08
C SER A 471 14.33 32.51 -41.94
N ARG A 472 13.85 33.71 -42.27
CA ARG A 472 13.27 34.68 -41.34
C ARG A 472 11.95 35.18 -41.91
N TYR A 473 10.86 35.06 -41.15
CA TYR A 473 9.71 35.94 -41.29
C TYR A 473 9.25 36.41 -39.92
N SER A 474 9.13 37.73 -39.78
CA SER A 474 8.43 38.39 -38.69
C SER A 474 7.28 39.17 -39.30
N ILE A 475 6.06 38.97 -38.81
CA ILE A 475 4.95 39.87 -39.06
C ILE A 475 4.39 40.26 -37.69
N THR A 476 4.66 41.49 -37.29
CA THR A 476 4.00 42.15 -36.16
C THR A 476 2.78 42.90 -36.66
N LEU A 477 1.60 42.56 -36.16
CA LEU A 477 0.52 43.53 -36.03
C LEU A 477 -0.24 43.26 -34.72
N SER A 478 -0.47 44.30 -33.92
CA SER A 478 -1.20 44.19 -32.67
C SER A 478 -2.54 44.91 -32.77
N THR A 479 -3.63 44.22 -32.47
CA THR A 479 -4.91 44.85 -32.13
C THR A 479 -5.21 44.59 -30.66
N ARG A 480 -4.95 45.61 -29.82
CA ARG A 480 -5.45 45.63 -28.43
C ARG A 480 -6.98 45.76 -28.45
N CYS A 481 -7.68 44.77 -27.93
CA CYS A 481 -8.96 45.00 -27.24
C CYS A 481 -8.75 44.73 -25.75
N SER A 482 -8.38 45.78 -25.03
CA SER A 482 -8.27 45.74 -23.57
C SER A 482 -9.63 46.06 -22.95
N VAL A 483 -10.33 45.04 -22.46
CA VAL A 483 -11.35 45.22 -21.43
C VAL A 483 -10.76 44.73 -20.11
N ASN A 484 -10.18 45.68 -19.36
CA ASN A 484 -9.65 45.42 -18.03
C ASN A 484 -10.82 45.27 -17.04
N GLN A 485 -11.11 44.04 -16.62
CA GLN A 485 -11.76 43.77 -15.33
C GLN A 485 -11.05 42.63 -14.61
N ASN A 486 -9.83 42.93 -14.17
CA ASN A 486 -9.31 42.41 -12.90
C ASN A 486 -9.67 43.45 -11.82
N PRO A 487 -9.90 43.05 -10.55
CA PRO A 487 -9.10 42.02 -9.89
C PRO A 487 -9.87 40.99 -9.03
N GLU A 488 -9.72 39.71 -9.35
CA GLU A 488 -9.47 38.65 -8.35
C GLU A 488 -8.43 37.66 -8.88
N SER A 489 -7.18 38.12 -8.95
CA SER A 489 -6.01 37.24 -9.05
C SER A 489 -5.56 36.80 -7.65
N PHE A 490 -4.73 35.75 -7.59
CA PHE A 490 -4.20 35.07 -6.39
C PHE A 490 -5.17 34.08 -5.71
N ALA A 491 -4.77 32.84 -5.39
CA ALA A 491 -3.59 32.10 -5.85
C ALA A 491 -3.78 30.58 -5.72
N ALA A 492 -3.59 29.84 -6.81
CA ALA A 492 -3.20 28.43 -6.74
C ALA A 492 -1.67 28.38 -6.53
N LEU A 493 -1.25 28.68 -5.30
CA LEU A 493 0.17 28.71 -4.91
C LEU A 493 0.81 27.32 -5.03
N ASP A 494 2.12 27.29 -5.27
CA ASP A 494 2.93 26.08 -5.11
C ASP A 494 2.65 25.45 -3.73
N LYS A 495 2.74 24.10 -3.63
CA LYS A 495 2.95 23.47 -2.32
C LYS A 495 4.16 24.15 -1.69
N PRO A 496 4.04 24.74 -0.48
CA PRO A 496 5.05 25.67 -0.01
C PRO A 496 6.33 24.88 0.26
N ARG A 497 7.41 25.22 -0.47
CA ARG A 497 8.76 24.66 -0.27
C ARG A 497 9.15 24.65 1.22
N LEU A 498 8.65 25.63 1.98
CA LEU A 498 8.78 25.76 3.42
C LEU A 498 8.36 24.50 4.20
N GLU A 499 7.26 23.81 3.87
CA GLU A 499 6.85 22.58 4.58
C GLU A 499 7.86 21.44 4.38
N GLU A 500 8.35 21.26 3.15
CA GLU A 500 9.39 20.27 2.83
C GLU A 500 10.72 20.63 3.52
N TRP A 501 11.10 21.91 3.53
CA TRP A 501 12.29 22.40 4.26
C TRP A 501 12.17 22.25 5.78
N LEU A 502 11.01 22.53 6.38
CA LEU A 502 10.77 22.38 7.82
C LEU A 502 10.76 20.91 8.24
N SER A 503 10.15 20.03 7.44
CA SER A 503 10.16 18.58 7.65
C SER A 503 11.57 18.00 7.53
N ALA A 504 12.30 18.39 6.48
CA ALA A 504 13.71 18.01 6.31
C ALA A 504 14.58 18.51 7.47
N ALA A 505 14.42 19.77 7.88
CA ALA A 505 15.14 20.34 9.02
C ALA A 505 14.82 19.61 10.33
N ALA A 506 13.56 19.25 10.60
CA ALA A 506 13.19 18.48 11.80
C ALA A 506 13.79 17.06 11.78
N SER A 507 13.92 16.43 10.60
CA SER A 507 14.56 15.12 10.46
C SER A 507 16.05 15.09 10.84
N LEU A 508 16.71 16.26 10.90
CA LEU A 508 18.11 16.40 11.34
C LEU A 508 18.28 16.37 12.87
N TYR A 509 17.25 15.99 13.65
CA TYR A 509 17.33 15.86 15.12
C TYR A 509 18.57 15.12 15.64
N PRO A 510 18.99 13.95 15.09
CA PRO A 510 20.22 13.29 15.54
C PRO A 510 21.48 14.13 15.33
N VAL A 511 21.51 15.00 14.31
CA VAL A 511 22.62 15.94 14.07
C VAL A 511 22.62 17.06 15.09
N TYR A 512 21.48 17.71 15.37
CA TYR A 512 21.41 18.79 16.34
C TYR A 512 21.78 18.34 17.76
N VAL A 513 21.28 17.19 18.21
CA VAL A 513 21.59 16.67 19.56
C VAL A 513 23.05 16.21 19.67
N THR A 514 23.63 15.66 18.60
CA THR A 514 25.06 15.28 18.57
C THR A 514 25.97 16.50 18.55
N VAL A 515 25.68 17.50 17.70
CA VAL A 515 26.46 18.76 17.64
C VAL A 515 26.33 19.54 18.95
N GLY A 516 25.13 19.63 19.52
CA GLY A 516 24.90 20.24 20.83
C GLY A 516 25.66 19.52 21.94
N GLY A 517 25.69 18.18 21.93
CA GLY A 517 26.50 17.35 22.82
C GLY A 517 28.00 17.62 22.68
N VAL A 518 28.53 17.67 21.46
CA VAL A 518 29.95 17.99 21.21
C VAL A 518 30.31 19.41 21.66
N LEU A 519 29.44 20.40 21.42
CA LEU A 519 29.62 21.77 21.91
C LEU A 519 29.59 21.84 23.44
N ALA A 520 28.68 21.11 24.09
CA ALA A 520 28.60 21.00 25.54
C ALA A 520 29.84 20.32 26.12
N PHE A 521 30.39 19.30 25.44
CA PHE A 521 31.65 18.68 25.83
C PHE A 521 32.83 19.64 25.70
N ILE A 522 33.00 20.31 24.56
CA ILE A 522 34.14 21.21 24.33
C ILE A 522 34.05 22.44 25.25
N ARG A 523 32.93 23.18 25.20
CA ARG A 523 32.72 24.47 25.89
C ARG A 523 31.38 24.47 26.66
N PRO A 524 31.34 23.90 27.88
CA PRO A 524 30.11 23.82 28.68
C PRO A 524 29.40 25.17 28.90
N SER A 525 30.19 26.24 29.07
CA SER A 525 29.68 27.60 29.30
C SER A 525 28.78 28.14 28.19
N THR A 526 28.71 27.51 27.02
CA THR A 526 27.77 27.85 25.95
C THR A 526 26.30 27.70 26.39
N PHE A 527 26.02 26.78 27.33
CA PHE A 527 24.68 26.48 27.81
C PHE A 527 24.35 27.12 29.16
N SER A 528 25.29 27.85 29.79
CA SER A 528 25.11 28.36 31.16
C SER A 528 23.91 29.29 31.30
N PHE A 529 23.54 30.04 30.26
CA PHE A 529 22.35 30.91 30.27
C PHE A 529 21.05 30.14 30.54
N PHE A 530 20.96 28.89 30.06
CA PHE A 530 19.78 28.04 30.17
C PHE A 530 19.84 27.14 31.41
N VAL A 531 21.04 26.64 31.74
CA VAL A 531 21.37 25.92 32.98
C VAL A 531 21.08 26.76 34.22
N ASN A 532 21.52 28.02 34.26
CA ASN A 532 21.34 28.90 35.43
C ASN A 532 19.87 29.24 35.73
N MET A 533 18.94 28.86 34.85
CA MET A 533 17.49 29.04 35.00
C MET A 533 16.77 27.71 35.35
N ALA A 534 17.51 26.61 35.55
CA ALA A 534 16.96 25.31 35.93
C ALA A 534 16.41 25.32 37.37
N PRO A 535 15.40 24.49 37.70
CA PRO A 535 14.68 23.57 36.81
C PRO A 535 13.62 24.27 35.94
N ASN A 536 13.35 25.58 36.15
CA ASN A 536 12.25 26.29 35.49
C ASN A 536 12.40 26.37 33.97
N SER A 537 13.62 26.63 33.45
CA SER A 537 13.92 26.59 32.02
C SER A 537 13.67 25.22 31.40
N TYR A 538 14.06 24.15 32.09
CA TYR A 538 13.91 22.77 31.63
C TYR A 538 12.42 22.40 31.58
N SER A 539 11.67 22.70 32.64
CA SER A 539 10.22 22.49 32.74
C SER A 539 9.43 23.28 31.69
N PHE A 540 9.73 24.57 31.50
CA PHE A 540 9.08 25.40 30.48
C PHE A 540 9.35 24.86 29.07
N THR A 541 10.60 24.47 28.78
CA THR A 541 11.00 23.95 27.47
C THR A 541 10.36 22.59 27.18
N LEU A 542 10.25 21.71 28.19
CA LEU A 542 9.47 20.48 28.05
C LEU A 542 7.98 20.77 27.81
N GLY A 543 7.42 21.77 28.50
CA GLY A 543 6.05 22.25 28.25
C GLY A 543 5.83 22.71 26.81
N LEU A 544 6.80 23.38 26.19
CA LEU A 544 6.73 23.74 24.76
C LEU A 544 6.77 22.51 23.83
N ILE A 545 7.59 21.50 24.12
CA ILE A 545 7.63 20.24 23.35
C ILE A 545 6.28 19.49 23.47
N MET A 546 5.69 19.47 24.65
CA MET A 546 4.41 18.80 24.92
C MET A 546 3.22 19.58 24.34
N LEU A 547 3.25 20.93 24.34
CA LEU A 547 2.30 21.79 23.63
C LEU A 547 2.38 21.61 22.12
N SER A 548 3.60 21.54 21.58
CA SER A 548 3.89 21.25 20.16
C SER A 548 3.25 19.93 19.73
N MET A 549 3.32 18.89 20.56
CA MET A 549 2.59 17.64 20.33
C MET A 549 1.08 17.85 20.41
N GLY A 550 0.59 18.52 21.46
CA GLY A 550 -0.84 18.77 21.69
C GLY A 550 -1.56 19.46 20.51
N ILE A 551 -0.94 20.43 19.85
CA ILE A 551 -1.57 21.11 18.70
C ILE A 551 -1.61 20.25 17.42
N THR A 552 -0.77 19.22 17.31
CA THR A 552 -0.70 18.32 16.14
C THR A 552 -1.65 17.11 16.19
N LEU A 553 -2.40 16.93 17.28
CA LEU A 553 -3.23 15.75 17.52
C LEU A 553 -4.72 16.05 17.35
N GLU A 554 -5.41 15.50 16.36
CA GLU A 554 -6.87 15.64 16.29
C GLU A 554 -7.57 14.73 17.32
N PHE A 555 -8.24 15.35 18.30
CA PHE A 555 -8.92 14.63 19.39
C PHE A 555 -9.94 13.59 18.91
N LYS A 556 -10.61 13.86 17.78
CA LYS A 556 -11.56 12.93 17.18
C LYS A 556 -10.86 11.71 16.59
N GLU A 557 -9.80 11.91 15.79
CA GLU A 557 -9.05 10.82 15.16
C GLU A 557 -8.39 9.91 16.21
N LEU A 558 -7.87 10.51 17.30
CA LEU A 558 -7.36 9.81 18.47
C LEU A 558 -8.39 8.82 19.06
N ILE A 559 -9.63 9.27 19.29
CA ILE A 559 -10.71 8.44 19.83
C ILE A 559 -11.18 7.39 18.81
N ASP A 560 -11.39 7.78 17.56
CA ASP A 560 -11.86 6.89 16.50
C ASP A 560 -10.84 5.75 16.26
N LEU A 561 -9.53 6.05 16.30
CA LEU A 561 -8.47 5.05 16.16
C LEU A 561 -8.30 4.18 17.42
N PHE A 562 -8.39 4.76 18.63
CA PHE A 562 -8.40 3.99 19.88
C PHE A 562 -9.55 2.98 19.90
N ARG A 563 -10.75 3.39 19.46
CA ARG A 563 -11.94 2.54 19.37
C ARG A 563 -11.82 1.45 18.29
N GLN A 564 -11.08 1.71 17.21
CA GLN A 564 -10.84 0.74 16.13
C GLN A 564 -9.79 -0.32 16.49
N ARG A 565 -8.74 0.02 17.23
CA ARG A 565 -7.59 -0.86 17.50
C ARG A 565 -7.18 -0.94 18.99
N PRO A 566 -8.11 -1.12 19.95
CA PRO A 566 -7.82 -0.99 21.37
C PRO A 566 -6.80 -2.03 21.87
N LEU A 567 -6.84 -3.26 21.36
CA LEU A 567 -5.95 -4.35 21.80
C LEU A 567 -4.48 -4.05 21.53
N SER A 568 -4.12 -3.60 20.32
CA SER A 568 -2.72 -3.24 19.99
C SER A 568 -2.21 -2.04 20.78
N ILE A 569 -3.08 -1.05 21.04
CA ILE A 569 -2.70 0.15 21.81
C ILE A 569 -2.49 -0.20 23.27
N LEU A 570 -3.43 -0.93 23.89
CA LEU A 570 -3.33 -1.36 25.29
C LEU A 570 -2.16 -2.32 25.51
N TYR A 571 -1.92 -3.25 24.57
CA TYR A 571 -0.74 -4.11 24.61
C TYR A 571 0.56 -3.30 24.55
N GLY A 572 0.68 -2.36 23.62
CA GLY A 572 1.86 -1.49 23.50
C GLY A 572 2.09 -0.61 24.75
N CYS A 573 1.02 -0.07 25.34
CA CYS A 573 1.09 0.67 26.59
C CYS A 573 1.52 -0.22 27.77
N ALA A 574 1.06 -1.47 27.83
CA ALA A 574 1.49 -2.43 28.85
C ALA A 574 2.96 -2.84 28.63
N ALA A 575 3.39 -3.06 27.39
CA ALA A 575 4.77 -3.37 27.04
C ALA A 575 5.74 -2.24 27.45
N GLN A 576 5.39 -0.98 27.16
CA GLN A 576 6.15 0.20 27.60
C GLN A 576 6.39 0.18 29.12
N TYR A 577 5.31 0.10 29.90
CA TYR A 577 5.36 0.20 31.37
C TYR A 577 5.71 -1.10 32.10
N THR A 578 6.09 -2.15 31.39
CA THR A 578 6.62 -3.39 31.98
C THR A 578 8.04 -3.68 31.52
N ILE A 579 8.33 -3.68 30.22
CA ILE A 579 9.63 -4.05 29.66
C ILE A 579 10.69 -3.06 30.14
N MET A 580 10.52 -1.77 29.87
CA MET A 580 11.55 -0.78 30.16
C MET A 580 11.83 -0.64 31.66
N PRO A 581 10.84 -0.48 32.56
CA PRO A 581 11.08 -0.44 34.00
C PRO A 581 11.80 -1.69 34.53
N SER A 582 11.43 -2.88 34.04
CA SER A 582 12.10 -4.13 34.42
C SER A 582 13.57 -4.13 33.97
N PHE A 583 13.85 -3.77 32.72
CA PHE A 583 15.22 -3.73 32.20
C PHE A 583 16.06 -2.59 32.81
N GLY A 584 15.47 -1.46 33.19
CA GLY A 584 16.16 -0.39 33.92
C GLY A 584 16.66 -0.87 35.29
N TRP A 585 15.84 -1.66 36.00
CA TRP A 585 16.23 -2.30 37.26
C TRP A 585 17.24 -3.45 37.06
N ILE A 586 17.02 -4.32 36.06
CA ILE A 586 17.94 -5.44 35.74
C ILE A 586 19.33 -4.92 35.34
N VAL A 587 19.42 -3.98 34.40
CA VAL A 587 20.69 -3.47 33.87
C VAL A 587 21.47 -2.69 34.94
N SER A 588 20.80 -1.90 35.77
CA SER A 588 21.47 -1.21 36.90
C SER A 588 22.03 -2.17 37.94
N LYS A 589 21.33 -3.29 38.23
CA LYS A 589 21.85 -4.37 39.08
C LYS A 589 23.02 -5.14 38.44
N LEU A 590 22.90 -5.53 37.16
CA LEU A 590 23.94 -6.29 36.46
C LEU A 590 25.25 -5.52 36.29
N LEU A 591 25.18 -4.19 36.10
CA LEU A 591 26.36 -3.32 35.97
C LEU A 591 26.84 -2.73 37.32
N GLY A 592 26.20 -3.06 38.44
CA GLY A 592 26.59 -2.58 39.78
C GLY A 592 26.58 -1.06 39.93
N LEU A 593 25.64 -0.36 39.27
CA LEU A 593 25.64 1.11 39.19
C LEU A 593 25.47 1.76 40.57
N SER A 594 26.10 2.93 40.76
CA SER A 594 25.95 3.72 41.99
C SER A 594 24.46 4.10 42.23
N PRO A 595 24.03 4.33 43.49
CA PRO A 595 22.62 4.55 43.80
C PRO A 595 21.97 5.69 43.00
N SER A 596 22.68 6.79 42.77
CA SER A 596 22.18 7.92 41.97
C SER A 596 21.97 7.56 40.49
N LEU A 597 22.89 6.78 39.92
CA LEU A 597 22.79 6.32 38.53
C LEU A 597 21.72 5.24 38.37
N THR A 598 21.57 4.36 39.36
CA THR A 598 20.48 3.38 39.42
C THR A 598 19.11 4.07 39.45
N VAL A 599 18.94 5.07 40.33
CA VAL A 599 17.70 5.87 40.39
C VAL A 599 17.44 6.61 39.08
N GLY A 600 18.48 7.19 38.46
CA GLY A 600 18.36 7.88 37.17
C GLY A 600 17.99 6.95 36.00
N LEU A 601 18.60 5.77 35.91
CA LEU A 601 18.28 4.78 34.88
C LEU A 601 16.87 4.20 35.06
N ILE A 602 16.46 3.93 36.30
CA ILE A 602 15.10 3.49 36.62
C ILE A 602 14.08 4.60 36.26
N LEU A 603 14.30 5.85 36.68
CA LEU A 603 13.43 6.98 36.36
C LEU A 603 13.27 7.19 34.84
N LEU A 604 14.37 7.13 34.09
CA LEU A 604 14.35 7.13 32.62
C LEU A 604 13.47 5.99 32.08
N SER A 605 13.69 4.77 32.57
CA SER A 605 12.97 3.57 32.10
C SER A 605 11.49 3.54 32.49
N CYS A 606 11.08 4.34 33.47
CA CYS A 606 9.70 4.54 33.91
C CYS A 606 8.96 5.64 33.13
N CYS A 607 9.60 6.34 32.18
CA CYS A 607 8.98 7.39 31.38
C CYS A 607 7.93 6.83 30.39
N PRO A 608 7.13 7.70 29.73
CA PRO A 608 6.34 7.32 28.56
C PRO A 608 7.18 7.25 27.28
N GLY A 609 6.56 6.84 26.16
CA GLY A 609 7.18 6.87 24.85
C GLY A 609 7.66 8.27 24.46
N GLY A 610 8.81 8.34 23.80
CA GLY A 610 9.43 9.59 23.35
C GLY A 610 8.93 10.00 21.98
N THR A 611 8.48 11.25 21.81
CA THR A 611 7.76 11.74 20.60
C THR A 611 8.47 11.52 19.26
N ALA A 612 9.79 11.35 19.25
CA ALA A 612 10.59 10.99 18.08
C ALA A 612 10.32 9.56 17.55
N SER A 613 9.71 8.68 18.35
CA SER A 613 9.25 7.34 17.94
C SER A 613 8.44 7.39 16.66
N ASN A 614 7.51 8.35 16.56
CA ASN A 614 6.62 8.55 15.42
C ASN A 614 7.37 8.73 14.07
N VAL A 615 8.49 9.47 14.09
CA VAL A 615 9.34 9.68 12.91
C VAL A 615 10.15 8.44 12.59
N VAL A 616 10.65 7.73 13.62
CA VAL A 616 11.40 6.48 13.45
C VAL A 616 10.50 5.34 12.96
N THR A 617 9.25 5.25 13.44
CA THR A 617 8.21 4.31 12.95
C THR A 617 7.87 4.58 11.48
N LEU A 618 7.80 5.85 11.06
CA LEU A 618 7.63 6.21 9.65
C LEU A 618 8.81 5.75 8.79
N LEU A 619 10.05 5.98 9.25
CA LEU A 619 11.26 5.50 8.56
C LEU A 619 11.29 3.97 8.47
N ALA A 620 10.85 3.27 9.52
CA ALA A 620 10.82 1.81 9.61
C ALA A 620 9.72 1.11 8.79
N ARG A 621 8.83 1.86 8.10
CA ARG A 621 7.59 1.34 7.49
C ARG A 621 6.62 0.69 8.52
N GLY A 622 6.61 1.19 9.76
CA GLY A 622 5.71 0.72 10.81
C GLY A 622 4.31 1.35 10.77
N ASP A 623 3.43 0.91 11.67
CA ASP A 623 2.08 1.44 11.88
C ASP A 623 2.16 2.81 12.60
N VAL A 624 2.46 3.88 11.85
CA VAL A 624 2.62 5.24 12.38
C VAL A 624 1.40 5.72 13.19
N PRO A 625 0.14 5.52 12.74
CA PRO A 625 -1.03 5.87 13.54
C PRO A 625 -1.07 5.13 14.90
N LEU A 626 -0.65 3.86 14.95
CA LEU A 626 -0.54 3.11 16.21
C LEU A 626 0.54 3.72 17.13
N SER A 627 1.70 4.10 16.60
CA SER A 627 2.75 4.80 17.36
C SER A 627 2.21 6.07 18.00
N ILE A 628 1.56 6.94 17.23
CA ILE A 628 1.06 8.25 17.71
C ILE A 628 0.08 8.07 18.87
N VAL A 629 -0.89 7.15 18.74
CA VAL A 629 -1.86 6.89 19.81
C VAL A 629 -1.20 6.24 21.02
N MET A 630 -0.21 5.36 20.84
CA MET A 630 0.56 4.79 21.94
C MET A 630 1.42 5.85 22.66
N THR A 631 2.05 6.80 21.95
CA THR A 631 2.77 7.90 22.61
C THR A 631 1.81 8.72 23.46
N VAL A 632 0.63 9.07 22.94
CA VAL A 632 -0.38 9.86 23.68
C VAL A 632 -0.92 9.10 24.88
N CYS A 633 -1.34 7.84 24.71
CA CYS A 633 -1.86 7.02 25.81
C CYS A 633 -0.81 6.77 26.90
N THR A 634 0.44 6.48 26.53
CA THR A 634 1.52 6.32 27.54
C THR A 634 1.84 7.64 28.23
N THR A 635 1.88 8.76 27.49
CA THR A 635 2.18 10.10 28.02
C THR A 635 1.10 10.61 28.98
N LEU A 636 -0.17 10.34 28.72
CA LEU A 636 -1.26 10.62 29.67
C LEU A 636 -1.17 9.70 30.90
N GLY A 637 -0.84 8.41 30.71
CA GLY A 637 -0.64 7.44 31.80
C GLY A 637 0.55 7.76 32.70
N ALA A 638 1.54 8.53 32.22
CA ALA A 638 2.77 8.87 32.95
C ALA A 638 2.50 9.56 34.29
N VAL A 639 1.43 10.35 34.41
CA VAL A 639 1.04 11.04 35.66
C VAL A 639 0.87 10.07 36.83
N ILE A 640 0.47 8.82 36.57
CA ILE A 640 0.27 7.79 37.59
C ILE A 640 1.41 6.76 37.55
N LEU A 641 1.73 6.25 36.35
CA LEU A 641 2.62 5.10 36.19
C LEU A 641 4.09 5.46 36.43
N THR A 642 4.59 6.58 35.90
CA THR A 642 6.00 6.98 36.08
C THR A 642 6.36 7.19 37.55
N PRO A 643 5.58 7.95 38.37
CA PRO A 643 5.84 8.07 39.81
C PRO A 643 5.68 6.76 40.58
N LEU A 644 4.68 5.94 40.25
CA LEU A 644 4.41 4.69 40.97
C LEU A 644 5.53 3.67 40.75
N LEU A 645 5.91 3.43 39.49
CA LEU A 645 6.98 2.50 39.12
C LEU A 645 8.34 2.98 39.64
N THR A 646 8.63 4.28 39.56
CA THR A 646 9.84 4.86 40.15
C THR A 646 9.86 4.67 41.67
N LYS A 647 8.74 4.86 42.37
CA LYS A 647 8.68 4.62 43.82
C LYS A 647 8.87 3.15 44.18
N ILE A 648 8.32 2.21 43.41
CA ILE A 648 8.48 0.77 43.64
C ILE A 648 9.92 0.31 43.39
N LEU A 649 10.53 0.73 42.27
CA LEU A 649 11.82 0.21 41.82
C LEU A 649 13.02 0.98 42.39
N ALA A 650 12.94 2.31 42.48
CA ALA A 650 14.02 3.18 42.95
C ALA A 650 13.88 3.61 44.42
N GLY A 651 12.69 3.48 45.02
CA GLY A 651 12.41 3.89 46.41
C GLY A 651 13.18 3.14 47.49
N THR A 652 13.83 2.03 47.13
CA THR A 652 14.74 1.26 48.00
C THR A 652 16.17 1.83 48.05
N PHE A 653 16.53 2.75 47.14
CA PHE A 653 17.86 3.38 47.05
C PHE A 653 17.85 4.83 47.54
N VAL A 654 16.79 5.58 47.22
CA VAL A 654 16.59 7.00 47.57
C VAL A 654 15.10 7.23 47.84
N PRO A 655 14.69 8.03 48.84
CA PRO A 655 13.27 8.29 49.10
C PRO A 655 12.58 8.99 47.92
N VAL A 656 11.58 8.33 47.32
CA VAL A 656 10.82 8.85 46.15
C VAL A 656 9.44 9.37 46.58
N ASN A 657 9.22 10.69 46.46
CA ASN A 657 7.90 11.29 46.65
C ASN A 657 7.06 11.22 45.35
N ALA A 658 6.34 10.11 45.18
CA ALA A 658 5.47 9.87 44.04
C ALA A 658 4.37 10.93 43.84
N ALA A 659 3.85 11.56 44.91
CA ALA A 659 2.81 12.59 44.79
C ALA A 659 3.37 13.87 44.15
N SER A 660 4.58 14.29 44.54
CA SER A 660 5.24 15.45 43.93
C SER A 660 5.61 15.20 42.46
N LEU A 661 6.14 14.02 42.14
CA LEU A 661 6.45 13.60 40.76
C LEU A 661 5.18 13.57 39.89
N SER A 662 4.06 13.08 40.44
CA SER A 662 2.77 13.04 39.76
C SER A 662 2.26 14.45 39.44
N MET A 663 2.30 15.38 40.41
CA MET A 663 1.89 16.77 40.22
C MET A 663 2.75 17.48 39.15
N SER A 664 4.08 17.34 39.21
CA SER A 664 4.97 17.92 38.18
C SER A 664 4.72 17.31 36.79
N THR A 665 4.46 16.01 36.70
CA THR A 665 4.10 15.36 35.42
C THR A 665 2.78 15.90 34.87
N LEU A 666 1.76 16.06 35.72
CA LEU A 666 0.48 16.66 35.34
C LEU A 666 0.66 18.11 34.81
N GLN A 667 1.45 18.92 35.50
CA GLN A 667 1.69 20.33 35.17
C GLN A 667 2.57 20.54 33.93
N VAL A 668 3.63 19.75 33.76
CA VAL A 668 4.64 19.96 32.70
C VAL A 668 4.33 19.17 31.42
N VAL A 669 3.57 18.09 31.51
CA VAL A 669 3.24 17.21 30.36
C VAL A 669 1.78 17.33 29.96
N VAL A 670 0.86 17.00 30.87
CA VAL A 670 -0.56 16.83 30.50
C VAL A 670 -1.26 18.17 30.30
N ALA A 671 -1.02 19.17 31.15
CA ALA A 671 -1.63 20.49 30.98
C ALA A 671 -1.25 21.17 29.64
N PRO A 672 0.02 21.15 29.17
CA PRO A 672 0.37 21.61 27.82
C PRO A 672 -0.26 20.82 26.67
N ILE A 673 -0.40 19.49 26.80
CA ILE A 673 -1.09 18.68 25.77
C ILE A 673 -2.57 19.04 25.70
N LEU A 674 -3.25 19.15 26.85
CA LEU A 674 -4.66 19.56 26.92
C LEU A 674 -4.87 21.00 26.41
N LEU A 675 -3.92 21.91 26.66
CA LEU A 675 -3.92 23.25 26.09
C LEU A 675 -3.77 23.21 24.56
N GLY A 676 -2.90 22.36 24.02
CA GLY A 676 -2.75 22.20 22.57
C GLY A 676 -4.01 21.68 21.89
N LEU A 677 -4.63 20.65 22.46
CA LEU A 677 -5.93 20.12 22.01
C LEU A 677 -7.04 21.17 22.09
N TYR A 678 -7.08 21.96 23.15
CA TYR A 678 -8.03 23.07 23.31
C TYR A 678 -7.81 24.17 22.24
N LEU A 679 -6.55 24.56 22.00
CA LEU A 679 -6.20 25.56 20.98
C LEU A 679 -6.58 25.09 19.58
N GLN A 680 -6.36 23.82 19.25
CA GLN A 680 -6.79 23.24 17.98
C GLN A 680 -8.32 23.24 17.83
N SER A 681 -9.05 22.89 18.90
CA SER A 681 -10.51 22.89 18.91
C SER A 681 -11.14 24.29 18.81
N LYS A 682 -10.50 25.32 19.38
CA LYS A 682 -11.03 26.69 19.43
C LYS A 682 -10.49 27.64 18.36
N PHE A 683 -9.25 27.46 17.92
CA PHE A 683 -8.54 28.36 17.01
C PHE A 683 -7.86 27.58 15.86
N PRO A 684 -8.60 26.74 15.10
CA PRO A 684 -8.02 25.85 14.09
C PRO A 684 -7.21 26.57 13.01
N GLU A 685 -7.58 27.79 12.61
CA GLU A 685 -6.82 28.58 11.63
C GLU A 685 -5.45 29.04 12.16
N VAL A 686 -5.35 29.33 13.47
CA VAL A 686 -4.07 29.65 14.12
C VAL A 686 -3.22 28.39 14.23
N VAL A 687 -3.82 27.25 14.56
CA VAL A 687 -3.09 25.98 14.65
C VAL A 687 -2.59 25.52 13.28
N LYS A 688 -3.37 25.64 12.19
CA LYS A 688 -2.91 25.37 10.82
C LYS A 688 -1.65 26.17 10.45
N LEU A 689 -1.55 27.43 10.89
CA LEU A 689 -0.36 28.27 10.66
C LEU A 689 0.86 27.81 11.46
N LEU A 690 0.66 27.23 12.65
CA LEU A 690 1.74 26.79 13.55
C LEU A 690 2.21 25.35 13.30
N THR A 691 1.32 24.46 12.89
CA THR A 691 1.58 23.02 12.67
C THR A 691 2.82 22.73 11.81
N PRO A 692 3.09 23.41 10.68
CA PRO A 692 4.32 23.19 9.89
C PRO A 692 5.62 23.40 10.67
N PHE A 693 5.64 24.34 11.62
CA PHE A 693 6.84 24.67 12.41
C PHE A 693 6.99 23.79 13.65
N SER A 694 5.88 23.22 14.16
CA SER A 694 5.82 22.45 15.41
C SER A 694 6.92 21.39 15.55
N PRO A 695 7.15 20.49 14.56
CA PRO A 695 8.17 19.45 14.66
C PRO A 695 9.59 20.00 14.83
N LEU A 696 9.92 21.08 14.12
CA LEU A 696 11.25 21.70 14.19
C LEU A 696 11.47 22.39 15.55
N VAL A 697 10.44 23.07 16.08
CA VAL A 697 10.49 23.70 17.41
C VAL A 697 10.70 22.64 18.49
N ALA A 698 9.96 21.52 18.47
CA ALA A 698 10.13 20.42 19.42
C ALA A 698 11.54 19.79 19.35
N VAL A 699 12.06 19.58 18.13
CA VAL A 699 13.38 19.01 17.88
C VAL A 699 14.52 19.91 18.40
N ILE A 700 14.45 21.22 18.15
CA ILE A 700 15.45 22.19 18.63
C ILE A 700 15.37 22.32 20.15
N ALA A 701 14.16 22.44 20.72
CA ALA A 701 13.93 22.52 22.16
C ALA A 701 14.45 21.28 22.90
N SER A 702 14.20 20.08 22.39
CA SER A 702 14.71 18.83 22.97
C SER A 702 16.24 18.75 22.88
N SER A 703 16.83 19.18 21.75
CA SER A 703 18.28 19.22 21.56
C SER A 703 18.98 20.17 22.54
N LEU A 704 18.40 21.36 22.78
CA LEU A 704 18.89 22.33 23.75
C LEU A 704 18.82 21.79 25.19
N LEU A 705 17.69 21.18 25.57
CA LEU A 705 17.48 20.60 26.89
C LEU A 705 18.49 19.48 27.19
N ALA A 706 18.65 18.53 26.26
CA ALA A 706 19.62 17.43 26.41
C ALA A 706 21.07 17.94 26.50
N SER A 707 21.46 18.88 25.63
CA SER A 707 22.82 19.43 25.60
C SER A 707 23.17 20.22 26.87
N SER A 708 22.20 20.93 27.43
CA SER A 708 22.38 21.73 28.65
C SER A 708 22.66 20.84 29.87
N VAL A 709 21.86 19.79 30.08
CA VAL A 709 22.07 18.85 31.21
C VAL A 709 23.32 18.02 31.04
N PHE A 710 23.73 17.72 29.81
CA PHE A 710 25.05 17.16 29.56
C PHE A 710 26.16 18.14 29.97
N SER A 711 26.05 19.43 29.60
CA SER A 711 27.07 20.45 29.91
C SER A 711 27.36 20.61 31.42
N GLU A 712 26.33 20.52 32.27
CA GLU A 712 26.49 20.52 33.74
C GLU A 712 27.36 19.37 34.23
N ASN A 713 27.18 18.19 33.65
CA ASN A 713 27.88 16.97 34.04
C ASN A 713 29.26 16.86 33.40
N VAL A 714 29.49 17.48 32.23
CA VAL A 714 30.76 17.41 31.45
C VAL A 714 32.01 17.73 32.27
N ILE A 715 31.95 18.60 33.28
CA ILE A 715 33.11 18.89 34.14
C ILE A 715 33.59 17.62 34.87
N ARG A 716 32.65 16.81 35.40
CA ARG A 716 32.96 15.53 36.04
C ARG A 716 33.42 14.48 35.02
N LEU A 717 32.86 14.51 33.80
CA LEU A 717 33.25 13.61 32.72
C LEU A 717 34.68 13.88 32.23
N LYS A 718 35.09 15.15 32.15
CA LYS A 718 36.45 15.55 31.78
C LYS A 718 37.49 15.08 32.78
N SER A 719 37.22 15.12 34.09
CA SER A 719 38.13 14.55 35.09
C SER A 719 38.33 13.04 34.90
N SER A 720 37.26 12.28 34.64
CA SER A 720 37.35 10.83 34.42
C SER A 720 38.05 10.45 33.10
N PHE A 721 37.86 11.26 32.04
CA PHE A 721 38.53 11.07 30.76
C PHE A 721 40.02 11.47 30.81
N ALA A 722 40.37 12.53 31.53
CA ALA A 722 41.75 12.95 31.72
C ALA A 722 42.57 11.91 32.50
N ALA A 723 41.99 11.29 33.53
CA ALA A 723 42.65 10.22 34.28
C ALA A 723 42.95 8.99 33.41
N SER A 724 41.98 8.55 32.60
CA SER A 724 42.12 7.37 31.71
C SER A 724 43.00 7.62 30.48
N SER A 725 43.32 8.87 30.15
CA SER A 725 44.22 9.24 29.05
C SER A 725 45.72 9.05 29.37
N SER A 726 46.08 8.64 30.59
CA SER A 726 47.46 8.63 31.10
C SER A 726 48.18 7.28 31.02
N SER A 727 47.49 6.19 30.67
CA SER A 727 47.95 4.83 30.97
C SER A 727 47.58 3.75 29.93
N ALA A 728 47.30 4.12 28.69
CA ALA A 728 46.94 3.18 27.62
C ALA A 728 47.97 3.14 26.48
N SER A 729 48.46 1.95 26.14
CA SER A 729 49.38 1.69 25.01
C SER A 729 48.71 1.07 23.78
N SER A 730 47.45 0.63 23.87
CA SER A 730 46.68 0.12 22.73
C SER A 730 45.23 0.62 22.75
N LEU A 731 44.57 0.58 21.59
CA LEU A 731 43.15 0.93 21.46
C LEU A 731 42.21 0.03 22.28
N ILE A 732 42.62 -1.23 22.55
CA ILE A 732 41.84 -2.16 23.36
C ILE A 732 41.94 -1.76 24.83
N ASP A 733 43.15 -1.42 25.31
CA ASP A 733 43.35 -0.91 26.68
C ASP A 733 42.59 0.40 26.90
N SER A 734 42.63 1.33 25.94
CA SER A 734 41.83 2.57 25.99
C SER A 734 40.33 2.28 26.08
N ALA A 735 39.81 1.38 25.24
CA ALA A 735 38.40 1.01 25.26
C ALA A 735 38.00 0.37 26.60
N GLN A 736 38.83 -0.51 27.14
CA GLN A 736 38.59 -1.19 28.41
C GLN A 736 38.67 -0.22 29.60
N SER A 737 39.64 0.71 29.60
CA SER A 737 39.75 1.78 30.63
C SER A 737 38.57 2.77 30.58
N MET A 738 38.07 3.08 29.38
CA MET A 738 36.88 3.92 29.22
C MET A 738 35.64 3.21 29.75
N LEU A 739 35.46 1.92 29.43
CA LEU A 739 34.30 1.15 29.86
C LEU A 739 34.23 0.98 31.38
N SER A 740 35.39 0.90 32.06
CA SER A 740 35.48 0.84 33.53
C SER A 740 35.28 2.18 34.25
N SER A 741 35.09 3.30 33.54
CA SER A 741 34.76 4.59 34.16
C SER A 741 33.26 4.69 34.48
N GLU A 742 32.85 5.55 35.43
CA GLU A 742 31.43 5.82 35.69
C GLU A 742 30.68 6.26 34.42
N LEU A 743 31.34 7.01 33.52
CA LEU A 743 30.77 7.40 32.23
C LEU A 743 30.56 6.18 31.31
N GLY A 744 31.54 5.29 31.24
CA GLY A 744 31.45 4.03 30.50
C GLY A 744 30.29 3.18 30.99
N ALA A 745 30.14 3.05 32.32
CA ALA A 745 29.01 2.36 32.94
C ALA A 745 27.66 3.00 32.60
N VAL A 746 27.54 4.35 32.62
CA VAL A 746 26.30 5.04 32.20
C VAL A 746 25.98 4.79 30.74
N VAL A 747 26.93 5.03 29.83
CA VAL A 747 26.73 4.87 28.39
C VAL A 747 26.36 3.42 28.05
N LEU A 748 27.06 2.45 28.63
CA LEU A 748 26.75 1.03 28.48
C LEU A 748 25.35 0.69 29.03
N SER A 749 24.99 1.22 30.20
CA SER A 749 23.68 0.95 30.81
C SER A 749 22.51 1.49 29.98
N VAL A 750 22.68 2.67 29.37
CA VAL A 750 21.69 3.29 28.49
C VAL A 750 21.59 2.54 27.17
N ILE A 751 22.72 2.16 26.56
CA ILE A 751 22.73 1.32 25.34
C ILE A 751 22.02 -0.01 25.60
N LEU A 752 22.34 -0.71 26.70
CA LEU A 752 21.70 -1.99 27.03
C LEU A 752 20.19 -1.84 27.32
N LEU A 753 19.77 -0.78 28.01
CA LEU A 753 18.36 -0.47 28.25
C LEU A 753 17.58 -0.29 26.93
N HIS A 754 18.05 0.57 26.02
CA HIS A 754 17.36 0.77 24.74
C HIS A 754 17.44 -0.45 23.83
N LEU A 755 18.57 -1.17 23.82
CA LEU A 755 18.71 -2.41 23.04
C LEU A 755 17.67 -3.46 23.50
N ALA A 756 17.49 -3.62 24.82
CA ALA A 756 16.45 -4.47 25.38
C ALA A 756 15.04 -3.95 25.04
N GLY A 757 14.79 -2.64 25.14
CA GLY A 757 13.51 -2.02 24.78
C GLY A 757 13.11 -2.31 23.33
N PHE A 758 14.01 -2.06 22.37
CA PHE A 758 13.76 -2.38 20.96
C PHE A 758 13.59 -3.89 20.74
N PHE A 759 14.54 -4.72 21.19
CA PHE A 759 14.54 -6.16 20.89
C PHE A 759 13.38 -6.91 21.57
N VAL A 760 13.17 -6.68 22.87
CA VAL A 760 12.11 -7.34 23.64
C VAL A 760 10.75 -6.71 23.33
N GLY A 761 10.67 -5.42 23.00
CA GLY A 761 9.46 -4.79 22.45
C GLY A 761 9.02 -5.40 21.11
N TYR A 762 9.97 -5.71 20.21
CA TYR A 762 9.67 -6.43 18.97
C TYR A 762 9.25 -7.89 19.23
N LEU A 763 10.02 -8.61 20.06
CA LEU A 763 9.76 -10.03 20.34
C LEU A 763 8.42 -10.24 21.08
N SER A 764 8.10 -9.38 22.05
CA SER A 764 6.79 -9.40 22.72
C SER A 764 5.65 -9.14 21.75
N ALA A 765 5.76 -8.13 20.87
CA ALA A 765 4.76 -7.88 19.83
C ALA A 765 4.63 -9.05 18.82
N ALA A 766 5.71 -9.78 18.54
CA ALA A 766 5.66 -11.00 17.73
C ALA A 766 4.91 -12.14 18.45
N LEU A 767 5.23 -12.39 19.72
CA LEU A 767 4.53 -13.37 20.58
C LEU A 767 3.06 -13.00 20.84
N GLY A 768 2.73 -11.71 20.82
CA GLY A 768 1.36 -11.19 20.89
C GLY A 768 0.55 -11.33 19.59
N GLY A 769 1.11 -11.94 18.53
CA GLY A 769 0.41 -12.18 17.26
C GLY A 769 0.17 -10.94 16.40
N PHE A 770 0.81 -9.81 16.71
CA PHE A 770 0.65 -8.58 15.93
C PHE A 770 1.35 -8.69 14.56
N LYS A 771 0.93 -7.87 13.59
CA LYS A 771 1.52 -7.85 12.24
C LYS A 771 2.80 -7.03 12.18
N GLU A 772 3.68 -7.30 11.23
CA GLU A 772 5.02 -6.68 11.15
C GLU A 772 5.05 -5.14 11.28
N PRO A 773 4.17 -4.34 10.64
CA PRO A 773 4.15 -2.88 10.86
C PRO A 773 3.85 -2.50 12.32
N GLN A 774 3.01 -3.29 13.00
CA GLN A 774 2.67 -3.10 14.41
C GLN A 774 3.81 -3.57 15.34
N ARG A 775 4.51 -4.68 14.99
CA ARG A 775 5.71 -5.14 15.71
C ARG A 775 6.80 -4.06 15.72
N ARG A 776 7.04 -3.41 14.58
CA ARG A 776 7.96 -2.27 14.46
C ARG A 776 7.50 -1.08 15.29
N ALA A 777 6.23 -0.67 15.18
CA ALA A 777 5.69 0.45 15.96
C ALA A 777 5.82 0.22 17.48
N ILE A 778 5.43 -0.96 17.97
CA ILE A 778 5.53 -1.32 19.40
C ILE A 778 7.00 -1.37 19.84
N SER A 779 7.90 -1.98 19.05
CA SER A 779 9.33 -2.00 19.33
C SER A 779 9.95 -0.61 19.45
N ILE A 780 9.60 0.30 18.54
CA ILE A 780 10.16 1.66 18.50
C ILE A 780 9.62 2.50 19.66
N GLU A 781 8.32 2.37 19.96
CA GLU A 781 7.70 3.07 21.09
C GLU A 781 8.25 2.60 22.44
N VAL A 782 8.46 1.29 22.63
CA VAL A 782 9.08 0.74 23.84
C VAL A 782 10.57 1.14 23.93
N GLY A 783 11.31 1.08 22.82
CA GLY A 783 12.73 1.42 22.80
C GLY A 783 13.03 2.91 23.00
N MET A 784 12.16 3.82 22.54
CA MET A 784 12.39 5.27 22.59
C MET A 784 11.61 5.94 23.73
N GLN A 785 12.33 6.46 24.73
CA GLN A 785 11.76 7.03 25.95
C GLN A 785 11.62 8.56 25.89
N ASN A 786 10.67 9.14 26.64
CA ASN A 786 10.59 10.58 26.86
C ASN A 786 11.70 11.06 27.81
N SER A 787 12.93 11.06 27.29
CA SER A 787 14.16 11.39 28.00
C SER A 787 14.15 12.81 28.55
N SER A 788 13.44 13.73 27.89
CA SER A 788 13.28 15.12 28.35
C SER A 788 12.42 15.20 29.61
N LEU A 789 11.39 14.35 29.76
CA LEU A 789 10.68 14.19 31.04
C LEU A 789 11.59 13.55 32.10
N GLY A 790 12.34 12.51 31.75
CA GLY A 790 13.30 11.87 32.66
C GLY A 790 14.35 12.85 33.20
N VAL A 791 14.77 13.84 32.40
CA VAL A 791 15.60 14.97 32.85
C VAL A 791 14.84 15.87 33.83
N VAL A 792 13.68 16.39 33.43
CA VAL A 792 12.93 17.38 34.24
C VAL A 792 12.51 16.81 35.60
N LEU A 793 12.07 15.54 35.66
CA LEU A 793 11.74 14.88 36.91
C LEU A 793 12.99 14.64 37.78
N ALA A 794 14.14 14.30 37.18
CA ALA A 794 15.39 14.16 37.91
C ALA A 794 15.80 15.48 38.56
N THR A 795 15.89 16.57 37.77
CA THR A 795 16.37 17.88 38.25
C THR A 795 15.42 18.58 39.21
N SER A 796 14.12 18.25 39.19
CA SER A 796 13.10 18.91 40.03
C SER A 796 12.79 18.16 41.34
N HIS A 797 13.09 16.85 41.43
CA HIS A 797 12.73 16.03 42.60
C HIS A 797 13.91 15.33 43.28
N PHE A 798 15.11 15.33 42.68
CA PHE A 798 16.30 14.69 43.24
C PHE A 798 17.45 15.69 43.37
N ALA A 799 17.97 15.88 44.58
CA ALA A 799 19.02 16.85 44.88
C ALA A 799 20.42 16.51 44.31
N LEU A 800 20.55 15.43 43.53
CA LEU A 800 21.80 14.95 42.97
C LEU A 800 21.74 15.07 41.44
N PRO A 801 22.47 16.02 40.81
CA PRO A 801 22.44 16.21 39.35
C PRO A 801 22.78 14.96 38.52
N LEU A 802 23.54 14.03 39.11
CA LEU A 802 23.90 12.75 38.51
C LEU A 802 22.68 11.86 38.19
N VAL A 803 21.53 12.06 38.84
CA VAL A 803 20.27 11.36 38.53
C VAL A 803 19.72 11.74 37.16
N ALA A 804 20.02 12.95 36.65
CA ALA A 804 19.58 13.40 35.34
C ALA A 804 20.48 12.90 34.19
N LEU A 805 21.68 12.39 34.48
CA LEU A 805 22.69 12.02 33.48
C LEU A 805 22.25 10.84 32.58
N PRO A 806 21.66 9.73 33.09
CA PRO A 806 21.15 8.66 32.22
C PRO A 806 20.11 9.17 31.22
N SER A 807 19.21 10.05 31.66
CA SER A 807 18.19 10.68 30.80
C SER A 807 18.81 11.58 29.73
N ALA A 808 19.83 12.38 30.08
CA ALA A 808 20.56 13.21 29.10
C ALA A 808 21.33 12.37 28.06
N MET A 809 21.91 11.24 28.47
CA MET A 809 22.60 10.31 27.56
C MET A 809 21.63 9.52 26.67
N SER A 810 20.47 9.12 27.20
CA SER A 810 19.38 8.52 26.44
C SER A 810 18.92 9.41 25.29
N ALA A 811 18.77 10.71 25.53
CA ALA A 811 18.36 11.67 24.49
C ALA A 811 19.28 11.70 23.25
N VAL A 812 20.56 11.35 23.40
CA VAL A 812 21.48 11.14 22.25
C VAL A 812 21.38 9.69 21.75
N LEU A 813 21.61 8.72 22.63
CA LEU A 813 21.83 7.32 22.28
C LEU A 813 20.59 6.66 21.68
N MET A 814 19.40 6.87 22.26
CA MET A 814 18.15 6.28 21.77
C MET A 814 17.79 6.77 20.36
N ASN A 815 18.16 8.02 20.02
CA ASN A 815 17.87 8.60 18.72
C ASN A 815 18.85 8.11 17.66
N ILE A 816 20.12 7.89 18.00
CA ILE A 816 21.08 7.22 17.10
C ILE A 816 20.65 5.77 16.87
N MET A 817 20.34 5.02 17.93
CA MET A 817 19.93 3.61 17.87
C MET A 817 18.61 3.45 17.11
N GLY A 818 17.57 4.20 17.50
CA GLY A 818 16.26 4.20 16.86
C GLY A 818 16.34 4.59 15.39
N SER A 819 17.03 5.68 15.04
CA SER A 819 17.18 6.10 13.64
C SER A 819 17.94 5.05 12.81
N SER A 820 18.96 4.39 13.39
CA SER A 820 19.69 3.31 12.73
C SER A 820 18.82 2.07 12.50
N LEU A 821 17.99 1.71 13.48
CA LEU A 821 17.04 0.61 13.41
C LEU A 821 15.91 0.88 12.40
N GLY A 822 15.36 2.10 12.40
CA GLY A 822 14.38 2.53 11.40
C GLY A 822 14.96 2.59 9.99
N PHE A 823 16.20 3.05 9.84
CA PHE A 823 16.93 2.98 8.57
C PHE A 823 17.17 1.54 8.11
N PHE A 824 17.53 0.63 9.01
CA PHE A 824 17.68 -0.81 8.71
C PHE A 824 16.36 -1.42 8.24
N TRP A 825 15.26 -1.23 8.99
CA TRP A 825 13.93 -1.70 8.61
C TRP A 825 13.36 -1.05 7.35
N ARG A 826 13.80 0.14 6.96
CA ARG A 826 13.42 0.77 5.66
C ARG A 826 13.76 -0.11 4.44
N TYR A 827 14.78 -0.97 4.57
CA TYR A 827 15.23 -1.93 3.56
C TYR A 827 14.69 -3.36 3.75
N ILE A 828 13.84 -3.61 4.77
CA ILE A 828 13.22 -4.92 5.03
C ILE A 828 11.71 -4.74 4.86
N ASP A 829 11.11 -5.30 3.81
CA ASP A 829 9.70 -5.04 3.51
C ASP A 829 8.75 -5.79 4.46
N PRO A 830 7.74 -5.15 5.09
CA PRO A 830 6.83 -5.81 6.02
C PRO A 830 5.95 -6.93 5.44
N SER A 831 5.92 -7.06 4.11
CA SER A 831 5.09 -8.02 3.38
C SER A 831 5.58 -9.48 3.46
N ASN A 832 6.87 -9.71 3.70
CA ASN A 832 7.48 -11.04 3.56
C ASN A 832 7.13 -12.01 4.71
N GLN A 833 6.56 -11.53 5.83
CA GLN A 833 6.20 -12.38 7.00
C GLN A 833 4.85 -13.10 6.88
N LYS A 834 4.30 -13.26 5.67
CA LYS A 834 3.15 -14.15 5.47
C LYS A 834 3.56 -15.61 5.47
N ASP A 835 4.65 -15.89 4.77
CA ASP A 835 5.11 -17.24 4.45
C ASP A 835 5.67 -17.94 5.70
N ASP A 836 6.20 -17.17 6.65
CA ASP A 836 6.73 -17.62 7.95
C ASP A 836 5.66 -18.24 8.90
N LEU A 837 4.35 -18.05 8.63
CA LEU A 837 3.27 -18.55 9.49
C LEU A 837 2.64 -19.86 9.00
N GLU A 838 2.65 -20.13 7.69
CA GLU A 838 2.13 -21.41 7.16
C GLU A 838 3.10 -22.56 7.47
N VAL A 839 4.40 -22.28 7.60
CA VAL A 839 5.45 -23.24 8.02
C VAL A 839 5.43 -23.53 9.54
N ALA A 840 4.44 -23.02 10.28
CA ALA A 840 4.25 -23.26 11.72
C ALA A 840 2.96 -24.03 12.06
N GLU A 841 2.16 -24.42 11.06
CA GLU A 841 0.97 -25.28 11.22
C GLU A 841 1.09 -26.65 10.51
N GLU A 842 2.30 -26.99 10.01
CA GLU A 842 2.73 -28.36 9.61
C GLU A 842 3.76 -28.95 10.60
#